data_AF-A0AAJ5WUP9-F1
#
_entry.id   AF-A0AAJ5WUP9-F1
#
_cell.length_a   1.000
_cell.length_b   1.000
_cell.length_c   1.000
_cell.angle_alpha   90.00
_cell.angle_beta   90.00
_cell.angle_gamma   90.00
#
_symmetry.space_group_name_H-M   'P 1'
#
loop_
_entity.id
_entity.type
_entity.pdbx_description
1 polymer ?
#
loop_
_entity_poly.entity_id
_entity_poly.type
_entity_poly.pdbx_seq_one_letter_code
_entity_poly.pdbx_strand_id
1 'polypeptide(L)'
;MVKHWFFICLACFAVGTTAAQDDMGVQYTGTASYVSRTTGKGADNSSQYSASSWSSLVEYKMDATITKGKGTGSSSLVIRRQRTDSEWFSGEKTTGTKTETGNANGSAATELTLQLSDDGKSYSFFIYIPPCTGTLTTTYSAGQQGENAPMPVGQTREAGQDEGLIQVEYQPVKNGVEVLSGEIRERTDDGDGYTETILSWNFYRKPFEGELIITPVNYDSWLPAPGKDEASHGSSLKVGLLARGKGGKPLPVKVKSFKVSLENTSREPGISINYPLNPGEPLPDLRLLPSGGAQPDKDGQTIELPSADGKTGTVVIGAFDGGGYTTLRAEAILTNGHRITGTLLTPAGPAAILIPKRKEGSAIASSWLARYNDPGEQEDKDVSPGNNKQGDGLTVYEEYRGIVSKGKYLRLDPGKKELGVQVKETDLPIFHKGLQLVQAASGLVIIPLYENELPEGRIFNVNRGHASNGEQYALRLLNEDLTKYANTYKHKSTGMNFPFSDYGKGTRQSVKTVIDLAEMTAAYQEQLDSAKASNTRLPYTLEDEIANTVAHELLHGVNVSHHGTVPEEKPRPLTPAPKNGGKPPRVPVYAFGVDGHRWDALDGKPENERYVDGKIGRPQSDASGDMSCIMVYTTYYQWFIDLKPGVQVHYHSMPYLPYGKKLCTSATGTGLNANGKYFGDAERGAGNCLSQISVKSY
;
A
#
# COMPACT_ATOMS: atom_id res chain seq x y z
N MET A 1 -17.64 -76.36 -3.36
CA MET A 1 -18.04 -75.41 -4.41
C MET A 1 -18.53 -74.14 -3.73
N VAL A 2 -17.70 -73.11 -3.67
CA VAL A 2 -18.10 -71.77 -3.18
C VAL A 2 -17.72 -70.82 -4.30
N LYS A 3 -18.71 -70.37 -5.07
CA LYS A 3 -18.55 -69.36 -6.12
C LYS A 3 -18.12 -68.06 -5.45
N HIS A 4 -16.85 -67.69 -5.56
CA HIS A 4 -16.42 -66.33 -5.26
C HIS A 4 -16.90 -65.45 -6.41
N TRP A 5 -17.89 -64.61 -6.12
CA TRP A 5 -18.35 -63.57 -7.03
C TRP A 5 -17.28 -62.47 -7.06
N PHE A 6 -16.60 -62.34 -8.20
CA PHE A 6 -15.90 -61.10 -8.53
C PHE A 6 -16.96 -60.03 -8.80
N PHE A 7 -16.98 -58.97 -7.99
CA PHE A 7 -17.69 -57.74 -8.33
C PHE A 7 -16.87 -57.01 -9.40
N ILE A 8 -17.11 -57.38 -10.67
CA ILE A 8 -16.82 -56.50 -11.80
C ILE A 8 -17.96 -55.46 -11.77
N CYS A 9 -17.67 -54.27 -11.25
CA CYS A 9 -18.54 -53.13 -11.44
C CYS A 9 -18.37 -52.62 -12.88
N LEU A 10 -18.97 -53.34 -13.84
CA LEU A 10 -19.10 -52.86 -15.21
C LEU A 10 -20.24 -51.83 -15.24
N ALA A 11 -19.95 -50.62 -14.74
CA ALA A 11 -20.80 -49.48 -15.03
C ALA A 11 -20.53 -49.05 -16.47
N CYS A 12 -21.35 -49.54 -17.40
CA CYS A 12 -21.48 -49.00 -18.75
C CYS A 12 -21.91 -47.53 -18.66
N PHE A 13 -20.96 -46.61 -18.56
CA PHE A 13 -21.14 -45.24 -19.00
C PHE A 13 -20.53 -45.10 -20.39
N ALA A 14 -21.37 -45.25 -21.40
CA ALA A 14 -21.12 -44.70 -22.72
C ALA A 14 -21.19 -43.16 -22.62
N VAL A 15 -20.13 -42.54 -22.13
CA VAL A 15 -19.86 -41.13 -22.42
C VAL A 15 -19.08 -41.15 -23.73
N GLY A 16 -19.69 -40.62 -24.79
CA GLY A 16 -19.07 -40.50 -26.10
C GLY A 16 -17.77 -39.69 -25.99
N THR A 17 -16.64 -40.39 -25.96
CA THR A 17 -15.31 -39.81 -26.05
C THR A 17 -14.98 -39.59 -27.53
N THR A 18 -15.44 -38.48 -28.07
CA THR A 18 -14.64 -37.76 -29.08
C THR A 18 -13.67 -36.84 -28.34
N ALA A 19 -12.83 -37.42 -27.50
CA ALA A 19 -11.63 -36.76 -27.03
C ALA A 19 -10.53 -37.19 -28.00
N ALA A 20 -10.04 -36.25 -28.79
CA ALA A 20 -8.78 -36.40 -29.49
C ALA A 20 -7.78 -36.99 -28.49
N GLN A 21 -7.35 -38.22 -28.75
CA GLN A 21 -6.27 -38.89 -28.04
C GLN A 21 -5.00 -38.18 -28.51
N ASP A 22 -4.84 -36.94 -28.07
CA ASP A 22 -3.61 -36.19 -28.24
C ASP A 22 -2.58 -36.92 -27.40
N ASP A 23 -1.54 -37.38 -28.09
CA ASP A 23 -0.39 -38.13 -27.60
C ASP A 23 0.44 -37.23 -26.66
N MET A 24 -0.18 -36.74 -25.59
CA MET A 24 0.42 -35.98 -24.49
C MET A 24 1.26 -36.95 -23.68
N GLY A 25 2.42 -37.33 -24.23
CA GLY A 25 3.33 -38.31 -23.67
C GLY A 25 3.52 -38.12 -22.17
N VAL A 26 2.84 -38.96 -21.39
CA VAL A 26 2.86 -38.99 -19.94
C VAL A 26 4.29 -39.38 -19.54
N GLN A 27 5.14 -38.39 -19.20
CA GLN A 27 6.56 -38.62 -18.88
C GLN A 27 6.81 -39.11 -17.45
N TYR A 28 5.84 -39.82 -16.86
CA TYR A 28 6.01 -40.38 -15.52
C TYR A 28 6.83 -41.67 -15.59
N THR A 29 7.72 -41.82 -14.62
CA THR A 29 8.58 -42.98 -14.38
C THR A 29 8.35 -43.42 -12.95
N GLY A 30 8.31 -44.71 -12.67
CA GLY A 30 8.02 -45.19 -11.33
C GLY A 30 7.49 -46.61 -11.28
N THR A 31 6.86 -46.95 -10.17
CA THR A 31 6.35 -48.30 -9.91
C THR A 31 4.96 -48.27 -9.32
N ALA A 32 4.17 -49.31 -9.60
CA ALA A 32 2.95 -49.63 -8.87
C ALA A 32 2.96 -51.11 -8.49
N SER A 33 2.41 -51.44 -7.32
CA SER A 33 2.34 -52.80 -6.80
C SER A 33 0.99 -53.02 -6.13
N TYR A 34 0.35 -54.14 -6.43
CA TYR A 34 -0.85 -54.63 -5.77
C TYR A 34 -0.55 -56.00 -5.17
N VAL A 35 -0.84 -56.19 -3.89
CA VAL A 35 -0.70 -57.47 -3.18
C VAL A 35 -2.04 -57.80 -2.54
N SER A 36 -2.59 -58.97 -2.83
CA SER A 36 -3.74 -59.54 -2.14
C SER A 36 -3.31 -60.81 -1.43
N ARG A 37 -3.36 -60.81 -0.10
CA ARG A 37 -3.00 -61.94 0.75
C ARG A 37 -4.22 -62.41 1.53
N THR A 38 -4.72 -63.59 1.19
CA THR A 38 -5.75 -64.29 1.95
C THR A 38 -5.09 -65.33 2.85
N THR A 39 -5.27 -65.17 4.15
CA THR A 39 -4.83 -66.14 5.16
C THR A 39 -6.04 -66.68 5.89
N GLY A 40 -6.15 -67.99 6.04
CA GLY A 40 -7.17 -68.59 6.89
C GLY A 40 -6.61 -69.73 7.71
N LYS A 41 -7.19 -69.94 8.88
CA LYS A 41 -6.93 -71.04 9.79
C LYS A 41 -8.18 -71.34 10.59
N GLY A 42 -8.73 -72.54 10.43
CA GLY A 42 -9.91 -72.97 11.17
C GLY A 42 -9.78 -74.41 11.67
N ALA A 43 -10.72 -74.80 12.53
CA ALA A 43 -10.87 -76.17 12.97
C ALA A 43 -12.37 -76.55 13.01
N ASP A 44 -12.76 -77.55 12.23
CA ASP A 44 -14.14 -78.05 12.26
C ASP A 44 -14.23 -79.20 13.26
N ASN A 45 -15.06 -79.01 14.29
CA ASN A 45 -15.49 -80.06 15.21
C ASN A 45 -16.91 -80.50 14.85
N SER A 46 -17.12 -81.02 13.64
CA SER A 46 -18.43 -81.53 13.23
C SER A 46 -18.59 -82.99 13.69
N SER A 47 -19.38 -83.20 14.75
CA SER A 47 -19.80 -84.49 15.32
C SER A 47 -18.71 -85.31 16.04
N GLN A 48 -19.16 -86.26 16.86
CA GLN A 48 -18.40 -87.05 17.84
C GLN A 48 -17.25 -87.91 17.26
N TYR A 49 -17.00 -87.87 15.94
CA TYR A 49 -16.13 -88.80 15.22
C TYR A 49 -15.15 -88.17 14.20
N SER A 50 -15.09 -86.85 14.04
CA SER A 50 -14.08 -86.21 13.17
C SER A 50 -13.65 -84.83 13.66
N ALA A 51 -12.33 -84.59 13.69
CA ALA A 51 -11.77 -83.25 13.87
C ALA A 51 -10.91 -82.92 12.65
N SER A 52 -11.16 -81.77 12.02
CA SER A 52 -10.30 -81.26 10.96
C SER A 52 -9.69 -79.92 11.37
N SER A 53 -8.45 -79.68 10.95
CA SER A 53 -7.83 -78.35 11.02
C SER A 53 -7.29 -77.98 9.66
N TRP A 54 -7.36 -76.71 9.32
CA TRP A 54 -6.87 -76.24 8.03
C TRP A 54 -6.11 -74.93 8.18
N SER A 55 -5.18 -74.70 7.25
CA SER A 55 -4.54 -73.40 7.03
C SER A 55 -4.43 -73.13 5.54
N SER A 56 -4.61 -71.88 5.15
CA SER A 56 -4.49 -71.43 3.77
C SER A 56 -3.73 -70.11 3.72
N LEU A 57 -2.85 -70.00 2.74
CA LEU A 57 -2.22 -68.76 2.30
C LEU A 57 -2.38 -68.72 0.78
N VAL A 58 -3.06 -67.71 0.30
CA VAL A 58 -3.11 -67.36 -1.12
C VAL A 58 -2.60 -65.94 -1.25
N GLU A 59 -1.48 -65.76 -1.92
CA GLU A 59 -0.90 -64.45 -2.21
C GLU A 59 -0.90 -64.22 -3.70
N TYR A 60 -1.63 -63.20 -4.14
CA TYR A 60 -1.60 -62.70 -5.50
C TYR A 60 -0.89 -61.35 -5.50
N LYS A 61 0.10 -61.19 -6.37
CA LYS A 61 0.89 -59.97 -6.49
C LYS A 61 0.91 -59.51 -7.95
N MET A 62 0.75 -58.22 -8.15
CA MET A 62 0.95 -57.53 -9.42
C MET A 62 1.96 -56.42 -9.21
N ASP A 63 2.95 -56.31 -10.08
CA ASP A 63 3.94 -55.23 -10.08
C ASP A 63 4.01 -54.61 -11.48
N ALA A 64 4.22 -53.31 -11.54
CA ALA A 64 4.50 -52.59 -12.77
C ALA A 64 5.69 -51.66 -12.57
N THR A 65 6.61 -51.66 -13.54
CA THR A 65 7.69 -50.67 -13.63
C THR A 65 7.49 -49.86 -14.89
N ILE A 66 7.29 -48.55 -14.75
CA ILE A 66 6.97 -47.61 -15.82
C ILE A 66 8.15 -46.67 -16.05
N THR A 67 8.51 -46.44 -17.32
CA THR A 67 9.49 -45.44 -17.77
C THR A 67 8.88 -44.62 -18.89
N LYS A 68 8.64 -43.32 -18.64
CA LYS A 68 8.00 -42.40 -19.59
C LYS A 68 6.67 -42.95 -20.14
N GLY A 69 5.80 -43.41 -19.24
CA GLY A 69 4.47 -43.92 -19.58
C GLY A 69 4.42 -45.38 -20.04
N LYS A 70 5.54 -45.99 -20.45
CA LYS A 70 5.58 -47.39 -20.91
C LYS A 70 6.45 -48.27 -20.02
N GLY A 71 6.13 -49.55 -19.89
CA GLY A 71 6.79 -50.36 -18.88
C GLY A 71 6.58 -51.87 -19.03
N THR A 72 6.94 -52.57 -17.95
CA THR A 72 6.73 -54.02 -17.80
C THR A 72 5.82 -54.27 -16.61
N GLY A 73 4.72 -54.99 -16.85
CA GLY A 73 3.86 -55.54 -15.82
C GLY A 73 4.25 -56.98 -15.53
N SER A 74 4.12 -57.40 -14.27
CA SER A 74 4.29 -58.79 -13.85
C SER A 74 3.23 -59.16 -12.83
N SER A 75 2.74 -60.40 -12.90
CA SER A 75 1.82 -60.98 -11.94
C SER A 75 2.40 -62.27 -11.39
N SER A 76 2.16 -62.55 -10.11
CA SER A 76 2.54 -63.80 -9.46
C SER A 76 1.46 -64.28 -8.51
N LEU A 77 1.21 -65.58 -8.47
CA LEU A 77 0.26 -66.22 -7.57
C LEU A 77 1.00 -67.31 -6.80
N VAL A 78 0.97 -67.25 -5.46
CA VAL A 78 1.50 -68.25 -4.54
C VAL A 78 0.34 -68.84 -3.76
N ILE A 79 0.18 -70.17 -3.81
CA ILE A 79 -0.83 -70.88 -3.03
C ILE A 79 -0.12 -71.87 -2.11
N ARG A 80 -0.47 -71.85 -0.83
CA ARG A 80 -0.10 -72.85 0.18
C ARG A 80 -1.34 -73.19 0.99
N ARG A 81 -1.85 -74.41 0.86
CA ARG A 81 -2.97 -74.89 1.67
C ARG A 81 -2.57 -76.17 2.36
N GLN A 82 -2.90 -76.29 3.63
CA GLN A 82 -2.70 -77.51 4.39
C GLN A 82 -4.00 -77.83 5.11
N ARG A 83 -4.51 -79.05 4.93
CA ARG A 83 -5.67 -79.56 5.65
C ARG A 83 -5.30 -80.87 6.32
N THR A 84 -5.56 -80.96 7.61
CA THR A 84 -5.35 -82.15 8.41
C THR A 84 -6.69 -82.66 8.86
N ASP A 85 -7.11 -83.80 8.31
CA ASP A 85 -8.34 -84.48 8.70
C ASP A 85 -7.99 -85.63 9.64
N SER A 86 -8.78 -85.80 10.70
CA SER A 86 -8.67 -86.98 11.56
C SER A 86 -10.01 -87.70 11.64
N GLU A 87 -10.01 -88.96 11.23
CA GLU A 87 -11.17 -89.84 11.18
C GLU A 87 -10.94 -91.05 12.08
N TRP A 88 -12.01 -91.50 12.73
CA TRP A 88 -12.00 -92.72 13.54
C TRP A 88 -12.50 -93.89 12.70
N PHE A 89 -11.62 -94.83 12.37
CA PHE A 89 -11.97 -96.09 11.74
C PHE A 89 -11.74 -97.23 12.74
N SER A 90 -12.78 -98.03 13.01
CA SER A 90 -12.70 -99.22 13.86
C SER A 90 -12.07 -99.01 15.26
N GLY A 91 -12.19 -97.82 15.85
CA GLY A 91 -11.63 -97.49 17.16
C GLY A 91 -10.20 -96.94 17.15
N GLU A 92 -9.55 -96.83 15.99
CA GLU A 92 -8.26 -96.16 15.83
C GLU A 92 -8.42 -94.80 15.12
N LYS A 93 -7.71 -93.79 15.62
CA LYS A 93 -7.69 -92.45 15.03
C LYS A 93 -6.62 -92.42 13.93
N THR A 94 -7.05 -92.31 12.68
CA THR A 94 -6.15 -92.03 11.56
C THR A 94 -6.08 -90.54 11.32
N THR A 95 -4.89 -90.03 10.98
CA THR A 95 -4.68 -88.61 10.65
C THR A 95 -4.03 -88.53 9.28
N GLY A 96 -4.68 -87.82 8.36
CA GLY A 96 -4.17 -87.55 7.03
C GLY A 96 -3.93 -86.05 6.86
N THR A 97 -2.80 -85.67 6.26
CA THR A 97 -2.53 -84.28 5.88
C THR A 97 -2.49 -84.15 4.36
N LYS A 98 -3.29 -83.23 3.82
CA LYS A 98 -3.28 -82.80 2.43
C LYS A 98 -2.59 -81.45 2.33
N THR A 99 -1.57 -81.33 1.49
CA THR A 99 -0.86 -80.07 1.21
C THR A 99 -1.00 -79.71 -0.28
N GLU A 100 -1.46 -78.49 -0.59
CA GLU A 100 -1.46 -77.92 -1.94
C GLU A 100 -0.44 -76.79 -1.99
N THR A 101 0.54 -76.85 -2.90
CA THR A 101 1.50 -75.77 -3.15
C THR A 101 1.59 -75.46 -4.63
N GLY A 102 1.63 -74.20 -5.01
CA GLY A 102 1.78 -73.81 -6.41
C GLY A 102 2.23 -72.38 -6.56
N ASN A 103 2.95 -72.14 -7.66
CA ASN A 103 3.40 -70.81 -8.07
C ASN A 103 3.03 -70.61 -9.54
N ALA A 104 2.49 -69.44 -9.87
CA ALA A 104 2.27 -69.00 -11.25
C ALA A 104 2.91 -67.62 -11.44
N ASN A 105 3.45 -67.35 -12.62
CA ASN A 105 4.05 -66.05 -12.97
C ASN A 105 3.64 -65.62 -14.37
N GLY A 106 3.55 -64.31 -14.59
CA GLY A 106 3.29 -63.69 -15.89
C GLY A 106 4.08 -62.40 -16.03
N SER A 107 4.51 -62.06 -17.24
CA SER A 107 5.13 -60.77 -17.52
C SER A 107 4.93 -60.34 -18.97
N ALA A 108 4.65 -59.06 -19.18
CA ALA A 108 4.35 -58.47 -20.48
C ALA A 108 4.62 -56.96 -20.46
N ALA A 109 4.64 -56.35 -21.65
CA ALA A 109 4.64 -54.90 -21.77
C ALA A 109 3.33 -54.32 -21.21
N THR A 110 3.42 -53.15 -20.59
CA THR A 110 2.26 -52.40 -20.08
C THR A 110 2.43 -50.90 -20.30
N GLU A 111 1.35 -50.15 -20.13
CA GLU A 111 1.29 -48.71 -20.28
C GLU A 111 0.52 -48.08 -19.11
N LEU A 112 0.99 -46.91 -18.68
CA LEU A 112 0.36 -46.10 -17.65
C LEU A 112 -0.62 -45.13 -18.32
N THR A 113 -1.91 -45.30 -18.04
CA THR A 113 -2.89 -44.26 -18.32
C THR A 113 -3.08 -43.42 -17.07
N LEU A 114 -2.84 -42.11 -17.15
CA LEU A 114 -2.90 -41.19 -16.02
C LEU A 114 -3.68 -39.94 -16.38
N GLN A 115 -4.56 -39.52 -15.48
CA GLN A 115 -5.37 -38.31 -15.61
C GLN A 115 -5.19 -37.44 -14.37
N LEU A 116 -4.91 -36.15 -14.57
CA LEU A 116 -4.96 -35.12 -13.53
C LEU A 116 -6.28 -34.36 -13.64
N SER A 117 -6.84 -33.92 -12.52
CA SER A 117 -7.98 -33.00 -12.51
C SER A 117 -7.59 -31.64 -13.11
N ASP A 118 -8.58 -30.88 -13.61
CA ASP A 118 -8.36 -29.56 -14.21
C ASP A 118 -7.68 -28.55 -13.26
N ASP A 119 -7.93 -28.68 -11.96
CA ASP A 119 -7.30 -27.88 -10.91
C ASP A 119 -5.96 -28.44 -10.42
N GLY A 120 -5.53 -29.60 -10.94
CA GLY A 120 -4.31 -30.29 -10.57
C GLY A 120 -4.27 -30.80 -9.13
N LYS A 121 -5.40 -30.86 -8.43
CA LYS A 121 -5.48 -31.28 -7.02
C LYS A 121 -5.71 -32.77 -6.83
N SER A 122 -6.18 -33.49 -7.85
CA SER A 122 -6.37 -34.94 -7.79
C SER A 122 -5.91 -35.65 -9.07
N TYR A 123 -5.76 -36.97 -8.98
CA TYR A 123 -5.38 -37.81 -10.10
C TYR A 123 -6.01 -39.21 -10.03
N SER A 124 -6.11 -39.83 -11.19
CA SER A 124 -6.49 -41.24 -11.36
C SER A 124 -5.49 -41.90 -12.30
N PHE A 125 -5.24 -43.20 -12.11
CA PHE A 125 -4.45 -43.97 -13.06
C PHE A 125 -4.89 -45.42 -13.14
N PHE A 126 -4.56 -46.08 -14.25
CA PHE A 126 -4.67 -47.52 -14.36
C PHE A 126 -3.53 -48.13 -15.20
N ILE A 127 -3.21 -49.39 -14.89
CA ILE A 127 -2.15 -50.18 -15.54
C ILE A 127 -2.66 -51.60 -15.75
N TYR A 128 -2.64 -52.08 -16.99
CA TYR A 128 -2.97 -53.46 -17.32
C TYR A 128 -1.81 -54.40 -16.98
N ILE A 129 -2.10 -55.50 -16.29
CA ILE A 129 -1.11 -56.48 -15.87
C ILE A 129 -1.44 -57.81 -16.56
N PRO A 130 -0.46 -58.49 -17.17
CA PRO A 130 -0.71 -59.75 -17.86
C PRO A 130 -1.23 -60.84 -16.93
N PRO A 131 -1.92 -61.86 -17.48
CA PRO A 131 -2.27 -63.06 -16.72
C PRO A 131 -1.02 -63.80 -16.24
N CYS A 132 -1.13 -64.57 -15.17
CA CYS A 132 -0.09 -65.50 -14.72
C CYS A 132 -0.52 -66.96 -14.92
N THR A 133 0.42 -67.81 -15.31
CA THR A 133 0.18 -69.27 -15.48
C THR A 133 1.24 -70.07 -14.73
N GLY A 134 0.86 -71.23 -14.22
CA GLY A 134 1.71 -72.11 -13.42
C GLY A 134 1.02 -73.41 -13.04
N THR A 135 1.59 -74.12 -12.07
CA THR A 135 1.13 -75.45 -11.66
C THR A 135 0.95 -75.54 -10.15
N LEU A 136 -0.16 -76.14 -9.73
CA LEU A 136 -0.46 -76.53 -8.35
C LEU A 136 -0.17 -78.01 -8.15
N THR A 137 0.68 -78.34 -7.18
CA THR A 137 0.99 -79.71 -6.76
C THR A 137 0.26 -80.03 -5.46
N THR A 138 -0.46 -81.16 -5.45
CA THR A 138 -1.15 -81.67 -4.26
C THR A 138 -0.44 -82.91 -3.74
N THR A 139 -0.02 -82.90 -2.47
CA THR A 139 0.60 -84.03 -1.77
C THR A 139 -0.26 -84.49 -0.59
N TYR A 140 -0.20 -85.79 -0.32
CA TYR A 140 -0.91 -86.44 0.79
C TYR A 140 0.10 -87.20 1.63
N SER A 141 0.09 -87.00 2.94
CA SER A 141 0.80 -87.85 3.90
C SER A 141 -0.23 -88.60 4.74
N ALA A 142 -0.40 -89.90 4.48
CA ALA A 142 -1.27 -90.77 5.27
C ALA A 142 -0.46 -91.44 6.40
N GLY A 143 -1.03 -91.45 7.60
CA GLY A 143 -0.66 -92.42 8.64
C GLY A 143 -1.41 -93.74 8.38
N GLN A 144 -0.65 -94.78 8.04
CA GLN A 144 -1.06 -96.17 7.78
C GLN A 144 -1.95 -96.45 6.56
N GLN A 145 -1.37 -97.18 5.59
CA GLN A 145 -2.03 -97.73 4.40
C GLN A 145 -2.89 -98.95 4.79
N GLY A 146 -4.20 -98.78 4.81
CA GLY A 146 -5.12 -99.89 4.52
C GLY A 146 -5.23 -100.07 3.00
N GLU A 147 -5.17 -101.30 2.51
CA GLU A 147 -4.98 -101.70 1.10
C GLU A 147 -6.04 -101.22 0.08
N ASN A 148 -6.99 -100.35 0.44
CA ASN A 148 -8.10 -99.94 -0.44
C ASN A 148 -8.32 -98.40 -0.53
N ALA A 149 -7.26 -97.60 -0.55
CA ALA A 149 -7.37 -96.16 -0.84
C ALA A 149 -6.90 -95.82 -2.27
N PRO A 150 -7.82 -95.58 -3.23
CA PRO A 150 -7.45 -95.19 -4.59
C PRO A 150 -7.32 -93.67 -4.67
N MET A 151 -6.18 -93.11 -4.27
CA MET A 151 -5.80 -91.76 -4.75
C MET A 151 -4.30 -91.68 -5.07
N PRO A 152 -3.92 -91.30 -6.31
CA PRO A 152 -2.53 -91.12 -6.71
C PRO A 152 -1.85 -90.00 -5.89
N VAL A 153 -0.67 -90.29 -5.35
CA VAL A 153 0.22 -89.31 -4.73
C VAL A 153 0.76 -88.38 -5.83
N GLY A 154 0.50 -87.07 -5.74
CA GLY A 154 1.16 -86.05 -6.58
C GLY A 154 0.38 -85.53 -7.80
N GLN A 155 -0.92 -85.26 -7.68
CA GLN A 155 -1.66 -84.62 -8.79
C GLN A 155 -1.23 -83.17 -9.00
N THR A 156 -0.99 -82.81 -10.26
CA THR A 156 -0.76 -81.44 -10.71
C THR A 156 -1.99 -80.91 -11.46
N ARG A 157 -2.33 -79.64 -11.25
CA ARG A 157 -3.33 -78.92 -12.06
C ARG A 157 -2.82 -77.54 -12.42
N GLU A 158 -3.36 -76.95 -13.49
CA GLU A 158 -3.05 -75.57 -13.85
C GLU A 158 -3.48 -74.60 -12.75
N ALA A 159 -2.67 -73.57 -12.56
CA ALA A 159 -2.87 -72.50 -11.61
C ALA A 159 -2.59 -71.18 -12.32
N GLY A 160 -3.44 -70.20 -12.12
CA GLY A 160 -3.27 -68.92 -12.77
C GLY A 160 -4.30 -67.91 -12.31
N GLN A 161 -4.10 -66.69 -12.77
CA GLN A 161 -5.08 -65.62 -12.74
C GLN A 161 -5.15 -65.02 -14.14
N ASP A 162 -6.35 -64.60 -14.52
CA ASP A 162 -6.56 -63.83 -15.73
C ASP A 162 -5.88 -62.46 -15.63
N GLU A 163 -5.96 -61.68 -16.70
CA GLU A 163 -5.46 -60.31 -16.73
C GLU A 163 -5.91 -59.49 -15.52
N GLY A 164 -4.96 -58.76 -14.94
CA GLY A 164 -5.17 -57.93 -13.78
C GLY A 164 -5.19 -56.46 -14.14
N LEU A 165 -5.84 -55.65 -13.31
CA LEU A 165 -5.84 -54.20 -13.44
C LEU A 165 -5.39 -53.59 -12.11
N ILE A 166 -4.33 -52.79 -12.15
CA ILE A 166 -4.01 -51.88 -11.05
C ILE A 166 -4.74 -50.58 -11.36
N GLN A 167 -5.72 -50.19 -10.54
CA GLN A 167 -6.53 -48.99 -10.74
C GLN A 167 -6.59 -48.17 -9.45
N VAL A 168 -6.44 -46.86 -9.60
CA VAL A 168 -6.55 -45.89 -8.52
C VAL A 168 -7.37 -44.72 -9.03
N GLU A 169 -8.38 -44.33 -8.26
CA GLU A 169 -9.28 -43.23 -8.61
C GLU A 169 -9.20 -42.10 -7.59
N TYR A 170 -9.25 -40.87 -8.10
CA TYR A 170 -9.47 -39.63 -7.34
C TYR A 170 -8.55 -39.44 -6.13
N GLN A 171 -7.26 -39.74 -6.26
CA GLN A 171 -6.31 -39.53 -5.18
C GLN A 171 -5.84 -38.07 -5.12
N PRO A 172 -5.71 -37.48 -3.93
CA PRO A 172 -5.21 -36.11 -3.80
C PRO A 172 -3.72 -36.03 -4.13
N VAL A 173 -3.32 -34.95 -4.80
CA VAL A 173 -1.92 -34.63 -5.08
C VAL A 173 -1.28 -34.08 -3.79
N LYS A 174 -0.49 -34.91 -3.10
CA LYS A 174 0.16 -34.54 -1.82
C LYS A 174 1.49 -33.83 -1.98
N ASN A 175 2.30 -34.25 -2.95
CA ASN A 175 3.70 -33.82 -3.13
C ASN A 175 3.92 -33.01 -4.42
N GLY A 176 2.88 -32.30 -4.86
CA GLY A 176 2.85 -31.65 -6.17
C GLY A 176 2.68 -32.63 -7.33
N VAL A 177 2.31 -32.11 -8.49
CA VAL A 177 2.04 -32.93 -9.68
C VAL A 177 3.28 -33.66 -10.20
N GLU A 178 4.49 -33.29 -9.76
CA GLU A 178 5.73 -33.94 -10.14
C GLU A 178 5.94 -35.32 -9.50
N VAL A 179 5.27 -35.59 -8.35
CA VAL A 179 5.36 -36.85 -7.61
C VAL A 179 3.97 -37.32 -7.20
N LEU A 180 3.52 -38.42 -7.80
CA LEU A 180 2.23 -39.04 -7.56
C LEU A 180 2.47 -40.38 -6.85
N SER A 181 2.21 -40.40 -5.55
CA SER A 181 2.51 -41.55 -4.70
C SER A 181 1.41 -41.78 -3.67
N GLY A 182 1.22 -43.03 -3.28
CA GLY A 182 0.29 -43.39 -2.22
C GLY A 182 0.29 -44.88 -1.90
N GLU A 183 -0.43 -45.22 -0.85
CA GLU A 183 -0.75 -46.59 -0.45
C GLU A 183 -2.22 -46.64 -0.03
N ILE A 184 -2.94 -47.66 -0.48
CA ILE A 184 -4.27 -48.05 -0.02
C ILE A 184 -4.13 -49.45 0.58
N ARG A 185 -4.60 -49.61 1.81
CA ARG A 185 -4.59 -50.89 2.53
C ARG A 185 -5.99 -51.20 3.02
N GLU A 186 -6.50 -52.36 2.63
CA GLU A 186 -7.79 -52.86 3.11
C GLU A 186 -7.61 -54.23 3.74
N ARG A 187 -8.38 -54.50 4.80
CA ARG A 187 -8.40 -55.79 5.45
C ARG A 187 -9.85 -56.19 5.71
N THR A 188 -10.19 -57.41 5.32
CA THR A 188 -11.50 -58.02 5.58
C THR A 188 -11.28 -59.29 6.37
N ASP A 189 -11.78 -59.33 7.61
CA ASP A 189 -11.76 -60.53 8.43
C ASP A 189 -13.01 -61.39 8.15
N ASP A 190 -12.85 -62.70 8.01
CA ASP A 190 -13.94 -63.67 7.72
C ASP A 190 -14.13 -64.70 8.87
N GLY A 191 -13.69 -64.32 10.08
CA GLY A 191 -13.83 -65.12 11.31
C GLY A 191 -12.68 -66.11 11.49
N ASP A 192 -12.52 -67.03 10.53
CA ASP A 192 -11.43 -68.02 10.53
C ASP A 192 -10.20 -67.54 9.75
N GLY A 193 -10.16 -66.28 9.33
CA GLY A 193 -9.09 -65.74 8.51
C GLY A 193 -9.24 -64.25 8.23
N TYR A 194 -8.43 -63.77 7.29
CA TYR A 194 -8.53 -62.44 6.72
C TYR A 194 -7.99 -62.40 5.29
N THR A 195 -8.51 -61.47 4.51
CA THR A 195 -7.87 -61.02 3.27
C THR A 195 -7.34 -59.61 3.50
N GLU A 196 -6.06 -59.40 3.20
CA GLU A 196 -5.41 -58.10 3.19
C GLU A 196 -5.03 -57.72 1.75
N THR A 197 -5.44 -56.54 1.30
CA THR A 197 -5.02 -55.95 0.03
C THR A 197 -4.15 -54.72 0.29
N ILE A 198 -3.05 -54.60 -0.44
CA ILE A 198 -2.12 -53.47 -0.36
C ILE A 198 -1.86 -53.01 -1.79
N LEU A 199 -2.27 -51.79 -2.11
CA LEU A 199 -1.98 -51.12 -3.37
C LEU A 199 -1.05 -49.95 -3.09
N SER A 200 0.15 -49.97 -3.66
CA SER A 200 1.15 -48.91 -3.50
C SER A 200 1.64 -48.42 -4.86
N TRP A 201 1.94 -47.13 -4.96
CA TRP A 201 2.50 -46.55 -6.18
C TRP A 201 3.39 -45.36 -5.88
N ASN A 202 4.34 -45.13 -6.78
CA ASN A 202 5.23 -43.98 -6.75
C ASN A 202 5.66 -43.65 -8.17
N PHE A 203 5.09 -42.59 -8.74
CA PHE A 203 5.42 -42.06 -10.05
C PHE A 203 6.02 -40.66 -9.91
N TYR A 204 7.09 -40.41 -10.65
CA TYR A 204 7.71 -39.10 -10.73
C TYR A 204 7.96 -38.72 -12.19
N ARG A 205 7.95 -37.42 -12.50
CA ARG A 205 8.43 -36.90 -13.78
C ARG A 205 9.60 -35.94 -13.55
N LYS A 206 10.45 -35.75 -14.56
CA LYS A 206 11.57 -34.79 -14.43
C LYS A 206 11.02 -33.37 -14.32
N PRO A 207 11.58 -32.51 -13.44
CA PRO A 207 11.21 -31.11 -13.37
C PRO A 207 11.35 -30.45 -14.74
N PHE A 208 10.35 -29.68 -15.15
CA PHE A 208 10.42 -28.93 -16.39
C PHE A 208 11.53 -27.87 -16.31
N GLU A 209 12.48 -27.91 -17.24
CA GLU A 209 13.63 -27.01 -17.26
C GLU A 209 13.32 -25.68 -17.97
N GLY A 210 12.35 -24.93 -17.44
CA GLY A 210 11.98 -23.60 -17.92
C GLY A 210 12.19 -22.53 -16.85
N GLU A 211 12.37 -21.30 -17.31
CA GLU A 211 12.43 -20.09 -16.48
C GLU A 211 11.59 -18.98 -17.12
N LEU A 212 10.93 -18.17 -16.29
CA LEU A 212 10.19 -16.98 -16.70
C LEU A 212 10.88 -15.74 -16.12
N ILE A 213 11.34 -14.85 -16.99
CA ILE A 213 11.97 -13.59 -16.61
C ILE A 213 10.97 -12.45 -16.75
N ILE A 214 10.79 -11.70 -15.67
CA ILE A 214 9.92 -10.53 -15.61
C ILE A 214 10.78 -9.26 -15.66
N THR A 215 10.52 -8.38 -16.62
CA THR A 215 11.31 -7.17 -16.86
C THR A 215 10.42 -5.93 -16.89
N PRO A 216 10.21 -5.26 -15.74
CA PRO A 216 9.56 -3.96 -15.71
C PRO A 216 10.45 -2.88 -16.32
N VAL A 217 9.90 -2.08 -17.24
CA VAL A 217 10.62 -0.98 -17.91
C VAL A 217 10.85 0.16 -16.92
N ASN A 218 12.09 0.65 -16.80
CA ASN A 218 12.46 1.72 -15.86
C ASN A 218 12.16 1.39 -14.39
N TYR A 219 12.24 0.11 -14.01
CA TYR A 219 11.88 -0.38 -12.67
C TYR A 219 12.51 0.43 -11.52
N ASP A 220 13.79 0.81 -11.66
CA ASP A 220 14.52 1.51 -10.60
C ASP A 220 14.05 2.95 -10.40
N SER A 221 13.48 3.60 -11.42
CA SER A 221 13.13 5.03 -11.40
C SER A 221 11.64 5.30 -11.56
N TRP A 222 10.82 4.28 -11.78
CA TRP A 222 9.38 4.45 -11.98
C TRP A 222 8.71 4.85 -10.66
N LEU A 223 7.88 5.89 -10.74
CA LEU A 223 7.06 6.39 -9.64
C LEU A 223 5.59 6.39 -10.10
N PRO A 224 4.65 5.94 -9.25
CA PRO A 224 3.23 6.05 -9.55
C PRO A 224 2.83 7.53 -9.64
N ALA A 225 2.05 7.90 -10.63
CA ALA A 225 1.43 9.23 -10.70
C ALA A 225 -0.03 9.02 -11.12
N PRO A 226 -0.98 9.68 -10.46
CA PRO A 226 -2.38 9.50 -10.75
C PRO A 226 -2.78 10.17 -12.07
N GLY A 227 -3.96 9.81 -12.56
CA GLY A 227 -4.61 10.56 -13.63
C GLY A 227 -5.24 11.85 -13.12
N LYS A 228 -6.26 12.33 -13.83
CA LYS A 228 -7.01 13.55 -13.46
C LYS A 228 -8.12 13.27 -12.43
N ASP A 229 -8.51 12.01 -12.29
CA ASP A 229 -9.61 11.53 -11.46
C ASP A 229 -9.39 10.05 -11.07
N GLU A 230 -10.22 9.52 -10.17
CA GLU A 230 -10.13 8.15 -9.65
C GLU A 230 -10.37 7.05 -10.71
N ALA A 231 -10.91 7.42 -11.88
CA ALA A 231 -11.23 6.52 -12.98
C ALA A 231 -10.14 6.49 -14.06
N SER A 232 -9.22 7.46 -14.07
CA SER A 232 -8.14 7.57 -15.04
C SER A 232 -6.79 7.29 -14.40
N HIS A 233 -5.99 6.46 -15.08
CA HIS A 233 -4.60 6.27 -14.68
C HIS A 233 -3.74 7.43 -15.18
N GLY A 234 -2.64 7.72 -14.49
CA GLY A 234 -1.62 8.64 -14.93
C GLY A 234 -0.43 7.90 -15.52
N SER A 235 0.62 7.71 -14.72
CA SER A 235 1.79 6.94 -15.14
C SER A 235 1.44 5.47 -15.32
N SER A 236 2.13 4.81 -16.25
CA SER A 236 2.03 3.36 -16.46
C SER A 236 3.40 2.69 -16.45
N LEU A 237 3.46 1.46 -15.94
CA LEU A 237 4.64 0.60 -15.95
C LEU A 237 4.41 -0.56 -16.91
N LYS A 238 5.19 -0.62 -17.99
CA LYS A 238 5.20 -1.76 -18.92
C LYS A 238 6.07 -2.87 -18.34
N VAL A 239 5.57 -4.10 -18.34
CA VAL A 239 6.27 -5.28 -17.83
C VAL A 239 6.38 -6.34 -18.91
N GLY A 240 7.60 -6.65 -19.32
CA GLY A 240 7.90 -7.74 -20.25
C GLY A 240 7.95 -9.09 -19.54
N LEU A 241 7.41 -10.12 -20.20
CA LEU A 241 7.42 -11.51 -19.76
C LEU A 241 8.16 -12.34 -20.81
N LEU A 242 9.20 -13.06 -20.42
CA LEU A 242 9.99 -13.92 -21.30
C LEU A 242 10.15 -15.32 -20.70
N ALA A 243 9.49 -16.31 -21.29
CA ALA A 243 9.71 -17.72 -20.97
C ALA A 243 10.81 -18.30 -21.87
N ARG A 244 11.77 -19.00 -21.26
CA ARG A 244 12.87 -19.67 -21.96
C ARG A 244 13.32 -20.93 -21.22
N GLY A 245 14.06 -21.80 -21.90
CA GLY A 245 14.74 -22.92 -21.24
C GLY A 245 15.87 -22.41 -20.34
N LYS A 246 16.25 -23.21 -19.33
CA LYS A 246 17.34 -22.86 -18.41
C LYS A 246 18.61 -22.41 -19.14
N GLY A 247 19.24 -21.37 -18.62
CA GLY A 247 20.48 -20.81 -19.19
C GLY A 247 20.27 -20.14 -20.55
N GLY A 248 19.05 -19.68 -20.85
CA GLY A 248 18.73 -18.99 -22.09
C GLY A 248 18.47 -19.90 -23.30
N LYS A 249 18.40 -21.22 -23.09
CA LYS A 249 18.12 -22.18 -24.15
C LYS A 249 16.69 -22.00 -24.71
N PRO A 250 16.39 -22.48 -25.93
CA PRO A 250 15.02 -22.52 -26.42
C PRO A 250 14.09 -23.28 -25.48
N LEU A 251 12.90 -22.74 -25.26
CA LEU A 251 11.86 -23.39 -24.46
C LEU A 251 11.34 -24.62 -25.22
N PRO A 252 11.36 -25.83 -24.62
CA PRO A 252 10.99 -27.07 -25.32
C PRO A 252 9.47 -27.19 -25.57
N VAL A 253 8.65 -26.49 -24.77
CA VAL A 253 7.19 -26.48 -24.89
C VAL A 253 6.72 -25.04 -24.93
N LYS A 254 5.86 -24.69 -25.89
CA LYS A 254 5.37 -23.32 -26.05
C LYS A 254 4.54 -22.88 -24.85
N VAL A 255 4.60 -21.59 -24.54
CA VAL A 255 3.67 -20.93 -23.62
C VAL A 255 2.29 -20.84 -24.29
N LYS A 256 1.24 -21.27 -23.58
CA LYS A 256 -0.15 -21.06 -23.96
C LYS A 256 -0.60 -19.65 -23.54
N SER A 257 -0.40 -19.31 -22.27
CA SER A 257 -0.79 -18.03 -21.68
C SER A 257 0.13 -17.64 -20.53
N PHE A 258 0.10 -16.38 -20.15
CA PHE A 258 0.66 -15.89 -18.88
C PHE A 258 -0.48 -15.48 -17.98
N LYS A 259 -0.41 -15.86 -16.71
CA LYS A 259 -1.28 -15.33 -15.66
C LYS A 259 -0.50 -14.34 -14.82
N VAL A 260 -1.01 -13.13 -14.67
CA VAL A 260 -0.38 -12.07 -13.87
C VAL A 260 -1.36 -11.62 -12.80
N SER A 261 -0.88 -11.46 -11.57
CA SER A 261 -1.64 -10.95 -10.44
C SER A 261 -0.92 -9.81 -9.73
N LEU A 262 -1.71 -8.88 -9.21
CA LEU A 262 -1.32 -7.83 -8.28
C LEU A 262 -1.88 -8.19 -6.89
N GLU A 263 -1.00 -8.25 -5.90
CA GLU A 263 -1.30 -8.65 -4.53
C GLU A 263 -0.92 -7.53 -3.57
N ASN A 264 -1.59 -7.45 -2.41
CA ASN A 264 -1.31 -6.42 -1.39
C ASN A 264 -1.29 -5.00 -1.97
N THR A 265 -2.21 -4.73 -2.90
CA THR A 265 -2.35 -3.43 -3.56
C THR A 265 -2.97 -2.42 -2.61
N SER A 266 -2.37 -1.23 -2.51
CA SER A 266 -2.89 -0.13 -1.72
C SER A 266 -4.25 0.36 -2.24
N ARG A 267 -5.01 1.01 -1.35
CA ARG A 267 -6.38 1.52 -1.58
C ARG A 267 -6.55 2.81 -0.79
N GLU A 268 -5.85 3.85 -1.20
CA GLU A 268 -5.98 5.15 -0.57
C GLU A 268 -7.26 5.87 -1.04
N PRO A 269 -7.90 6.71 -0.21
CA PRO A 269 -9.04 7.50 -0.66
C PRO A 269 -8.60 8.53 -1.71
N GLY A 270 -9.24 8.59 -2.88
CA GLY A 270 -8.92 9.57 -3.92
C GLY A 270 -7.65 9.25 -4.71
N ILE A 271 -6.96 10.28 -5.21
CA ILE A 271 -5.77 10.15 -6.07
C ILE A 271 -4.49 10.76 -5.49
N SER A 272 -4.67 11.58 -4.44
CA SER A 272 -3.65 12.33 -3.73
C SER A 272 -4.18 12.65 -2.32
N ILE A 273 -3.38 13.29 -1.47
CA ILE A 273 -3.79 13.59 -0.09
C ILE A 273 -4.96 14.57 0.02
N ASN A 274 -5.29 15.31 -1.04
CA ASN A 274 -6.31 16.36 -1.02
C ASN A 274 -7.40 16.26 -2.11
N TYR A 275 -7.30 15.31 -3.05
CA TYR A 275 -8.16 15.31 -4.23
C TYR A 275 -8.63 13.91 -4.63
N PRO A 276 -9.90 13.75 -5.10
CA PRO A 276 -10.98 14.75 -5.03
C PRO A 276 -11.42 15.00 -3.58
N LEU A 277 -12.18 16.08 -3.33
CA LEU A 277 -12.65 16.42 -1.97
C LEU A 277 -13.62 15.40 -1.36
N ASN A 278 -14.34 14.68 -2.21
CA ASN A 278 -15.28 13.62 -1.84
C ASN A 278 -14.92 12.38 -2.65
N PRO A 279 -13.88 11.62 -2.24
CA PRO A 279 -13.48 10.42 -2.95
C PRO A 279 -14.57 9.36 -2.90
N GLY A 280 -14.59 8.51 -3.92
CA GLY A 280 -15.44 7.32 -3.92
C GLY A 280 -14.92 6.23 -2.99
N GLU A 281 -15.56 5.06 -3.04
CA GLU A 281 -15.06 3.86 -2.36
C GLU A 281 -13.67 3.50 -2.91
N PRO A 282 -12.65 3.32 -2.04
CA PRO A 282 -11.28 3.06 -2.48
C PRO A 282 -11.13 1.77 -3.31
N LEU A 283 -10.88 1.97 -4.60
CA LEU A 283 -10.48 0.92 -5.54
C LEU A 283 -8.95 0.71 -5.45
N PRO A 284 -8.38 -0.37 -6.01
CA PRO A 284 -6.94 -0.57 -6.00
C PRO A 284 -6.20 0.59 -6.68
N ASP A 285 -5.13 1.07 -6.06
CA ASP A 285 -4.37 2.22 -6.56
C ASP A 285 -3.53 1.88 -7.79
N LEU A 286 -3.13 0.62 -7.92
CA LEU A 286 -2.43 0.07 -9.09
C LEU A 286 -3.29 -1.02 -9.74
N ARG A 287 -3.49 -0.93 -11.05
CA ARG A 287 -4.34 -1.88 -11.79
C ARG A 287 -3.69 -2.30 -13.09
N LEU A 288 -3.85 -3.57 -13.44
CA LEU A 288 -3.54 -4.09 -14.76
C LEU A 288 -4.47 -3.42 -15.79
N LEU A 289 -3.88 -2.98 -16.91
CA LEU A 289 -4.59 -2.40 -18.03
C LEU A 289 -4.78 -3.43 -19.15
N PRO A 290 -5.81 -3.27 -20.01
CA PRO A 290 -6.01 -4.14 -21.17
C PRO A 290 -4.72 -4.25 -22.00
N SER A 291 -4.27 -5.48 -22.24
CA SER A 291 -2.95 -5.77 -22.84
C SER A 291 -3.02 -7.08 -23.64
N GLY A 292 -2.35 -7.15 -24.79
CA GLY A 292 -2.22 -8.40 -25.55
C GLY A 292 -3.54 -9.04 -25.98
N GLY A 293 -4.60 -8.25 -26.17
CA GLY A 293 -5.94 -8.74 -26.50
C GLY A 293 -6.74 -9.30 -25.32
N ALA A 294 -6.17 -9.30 -24.10
CA ALA A 294 -6.84 -9.71 -22.88
C ALA A 294 -7.37 -8.50 -22.09
N GLN A 295 -8.46 -8.75 -21.36
CA GLN A 295 -9.03 -7.80 -20.39
C GLN A 295 -8.70 -8.30 -18.98
N PRO A 296 -8.33 -7.41 -18.06
CA PRO A 296 -8.18 -7.77 -16.66
C PRO A 296 -9.55 -8.07 -16.03
N ASP A 297 -9.54 -8.63 -14.82
CA ASP A 297 -10.75 -8.75 -13.99
C ASP A 297 -11.33 -7.38 -13.59
N LYS A 298 -12.51 -7.39 -12.95
CA LYS A 298 -13.27 -6.18 -12.61
C LYS A 298 -12.45 -5.16 -11.81
N ASP A 299 -11.56 -5.64 -10.94
CA ASP A 299 -10.76 -4.79 -10.05
C ASP A 299 -9.36 -4.51 -10.62
N GLY A 300 -9.05 -5.02 -11.81
CA GLY A 300 -7.76 -4.85 -12.45
C GLY A 300 -6.61 -5.57 -11.73
N GLN A 301 -6.87 -6.58 -10.93
CA GLN A 301 -5.86 -7.26 -10.10
C GLN A 301 -5.36 -8.55 -10.72
N THR A 302 -6.10 -9.15 -11.67
CA THR A 302 -5.65 -10.34 -12.40
C THR A 302 -5.85 -10.17 -13.91
N ILE A 303 -4.91 -10.65 -14.72
CA ILE A 303 -5.08 -10.80 -16.17
C ILE A 303 -4.45 -12.12 -16.63
N GLU A 304 -5.14 -12.82 -17.53
CA GLU A 304 -4.56 -13.95 -18.27
C GLU A 304 -4.44 -13.56 -19.75
N LEU A 305 -3.21 -13.50 -20.25
CA LEU A 305 -2.90 -13.08 -21.61
C LEU A 305 -2.38 -14.26 -22.46
N PRO A 306 -2.91 -14.49 -23.66
CA PRO A 306 -2.38 -15.52 -24.56
C PRO A 306 -0.98 -15.14 -25.05
N SER A 307 -0.11 -16.14 -25.29
CA SER A 307 1.20 -15.92 -25.91
C SER A 307 1.14 -16.21 -27.41
N ALA A 308 1.24 -15.17 -28.24
CA ALA A 308 1.14 -15.31 -29.70
C ALA A 308 2.35 -16.02 -30.33
N ASP A 309 3.55 -15.79 -29.81
CA ASP A 309 4.81 -16.41 -30.26
C ASP A 309 5.18 -17.67 -29.45
N GLY A 310 4.37 -18.00 -28.44
CA GLY A 310 4.59 -19.09 -27.50
C GLY A 310 5.78 -18.90 -26.57
N LYS A 311 6.26 -17.66 -26.38
CA LYS A 311 7.46 -17.35 -25.57
C LYS A 311 7.36 -16.05 -24.78
N THR A 312 6.71 -15.03 -25.33
CA THR A 312 6.70 -13.68 -24.77
C THR A 312 5.30 -13.17 -24.47
N GLY A 313 5.24 -12.23 -23.53
CA GLY A 313 4.05 -11.51 -23.14
C GLY A 313 4.40 -10.11 -22.66
N THR A 314 3.41 -9.25 -22.57
CA THR A 314 3.57 -7.89 -22.03
C THR A 314 2.30 -7.49 -21.33
N VAL A 315 2.43 -6.98 -20.10
CA VAL A 315 1.34 -6.36 -19.35
C VAL A 315 1.69 -4.93 -19.01
N VAL A 316 0.67 -4.13 -18.72
CA VAL A 316 0.82 -2.73 -18.30
C VAL A 316 0.10 -2.55 -16.98
N ILE A 317 0.78 -1.93 -16.01
CA ILE A 317 0.20 -1.53 -14.72
C ILE A 317 0.00 -0.02 -14.76
N GLY A 318 -1.22 0.46 -14.57
CA GLY A 318 -1.56 1.88 -14.45
C GLY A 318 -1.64 2.32 -12.99
N ALA A 319 -1.14 3.52 -12.68
CA ALA A 319 -1.28 4.16 -11.38
C ALA A 319 -2.48 5.11 -11.34
N PHE A 320 -3.35 4.93 -10.36
CA PHE A 320 -4.54 5.75 -10.11
C PHE A 320 -4.38 6.65 -8.88
N ASP A 321 -3.39 6.36 -8.03
CA ASP A 321 -2.99 7.17 -6.88
C ASP A 321 -1.47 7.42 -6.89
N GLY A 322 -1.03 8.59 -6.42
CA GLY A 322 0.39 8.96 -6.36
C GLY A 322 1.22 8.21 -5.31
N GLY A 323 0.58 7.59 -4.32
CA GLY A 323 1.16 6.73 -3.29
C GLY A 323 1.05 5.24 -3.61
N GLY A 324 0.46 4.87 -4.75
CA GLY A 324 0.08 3.49 -5.06
C GLY A 324 1.23 2.48 -5.00
N TYR A 325 1.01 1.35 -4.33
CA TYR A 325 1.95 0.23 -4.29
C TYR A 325 1.24 -1.13 -4.39
N THR A 326 1.97 -2.15 -4.83
CA THR A 326 1.49 -3.54 -4.97
C THR A 326 2.67 -4.53 -4.99
N THR A 327 2.35 -5.83 -4.96
CA THR A 327 3.26 -6.94 -5.21
C THR A 327 2.82 -7.68 -6.47
N LEU A 328 3.64 -7.61 -7.51
CA LEU A 328 3.43 -8.29 -8.79
C LEU A 328 3.90 -9.75 -8.73
N ARG A 329 3.07 -10.66 -9.25
CA ARG A 329 3.44 -12.05 -9.56
C ARG A 329 3.02 -12.40 -10.99
N ALA A 330 3.79 -13.30 -11.62
CA ALA A 330 3.41 -13.87 -12.90
C ALA A 330 3.78 -15.35 -13.01
N GLU A 331 2.97 -16.08 -13.78
CA GLU A 331 3.20 -17.48 -14.16
C GLU A 331 3.07 -17.63 -15.68
N ALA A 332 3.92 -18.45 -16.30
CA ALA A 332 3.71 -18.94 -17.65
C ALA A 332 3.02 -20.30 -17.59
N ILE A 333 1.90 -20.44 -18.30
CA ILE A 333 1.14 -21.68 -18.45
C ILE A 333 1.50 -22.25 -19.83
N LEU A 334 2.12 -23.43 -19.86
CA LEU A 334 2.57 -24.08 -21.09
C LEU A 334 1.45 -24.88 -21.76
N THR A 335 1.61 -25.20 -23.05
CA THR A 335 0.63 -26.00 -23.81
C THR A 335 0.43 -27.41 -23.27
N ASN A 336 1.40 -27.95 -22.51
CA ASN A 336 1.30 -29.25 -21.83
C ASN A 336 0.83 -29.13 -20.36
N GLY A 337 0.32 -27.97 -19.94
CA GLY A 337 -0.20 -27.74 -18.59
C GLY A 337 0.83 -27.42 -17.51
N HIS A 338 2.13 -27.49 -17.79
CA HIS A 338 3.16 -27.06 -16.83
C HIS A 338 3.06 -25.55 -16.54
N ARG A 339 3.40 -25.16 -15.31
CA ARG A 339 3.47 -23.77 -14.85
C ARG A 339 4.90 -23.40 -14.49
N ILE A 340 5.33 -22.21 -14.90
CA ILE A 340 6.64 -21.65 -14.56
C ILE A 340 6.41 -20.32 -13.83
N THR A 341 6.87 -20.23 -12.58
CA THR A 341 6.84 -19.00 -11.80
C THR A 341 7.87 -17.99 -12.32
N GLY A 342 7.46 -16.73 -12.46
CA GLY A 342 8.34 -15.66 -12.93
C GLY A 342 9.21 -15.06 -11.83
N THR A 343 10.39 -14.59 -12.23
CA THR A 343 11.39 -13.96 -11.37
C THR A 343 11.87 -12.64 -11.97
N LEU A 344 12.14 -11.64 -11.13
CA LEU A 344 12.54 -10.30 -11.56
C LEU A 344 13.94 -10.29 -12.19
N LEU A 345 14.04 -9.85 -13.45
CA LEU A 345 15.24 -9.58 -14.25
C LEU A 345 16.19 -10.78 -14.50
N THR A 346 16.30 -11.71 -13.56
CA THR A 346 17.19 -12.87 -13.59
C THR A 346 16.50 -14.07 -12.95
N PRO A 347 16.91 -15.31 -13.26
CA PRO A 347 16.36 -16.53 -12.64
C PRO A 347 16.51 -16.60 -11.12
N ALA A 348 17.46 -15.85 -10.54
CA ALA A 348 17.71 -15.78 -9.10
C ALA A 348 17.00 -14.58 -8.44
N GLY A 349 16.27 -13.77 -9.22
CA GLY A 349 15.52 -12.64 -8.70
C GLY A 349 14.29 -13.06 -7.90
N PRO A 350 13.69 -12.13 -7.13
CA PRO A 350 12.49 -12.42 -6.37
C PRO A 350 11.29 -12.73 -7.28
N ALA A 351 10.44 -13.66 -6.83
CA ALA A 351 9.16 -13.98 -7.47
C ALA A 351 8.01 -13.08 -6.98
N ALA A 352 8.15 -12.46 -5.81
CA ALA A 352 7.28 -11.40 -5.32
C ALA A 352 7.95 -10.06 -5.66
N ILE A 353 7.42 -9.36 -6.66
CA ILE A 353 8.06 -8.16 -7.21
C ILE A 353 7.34 -6.94 -6.66
N LEU A 354 8.01 -6.18 -5.80
CA LEU A 354 7.45 -4.96 -5.22
C LEU A 354 7.39 -3.84 -6.28
N ILE A 355 6.18 -3.32 -6.55
CA ILE A 355 5.95 -2.21 -7.49
C ILE A 355 5.32 -1.02 -6.74
N PRO A 356 5.87 0.20 -6.80
CA PRO A 356 7.19 0.54 -7.36
C PRO A 356 8.31 -0.21 -6.61
N LYS A 357 9.54 -0.16 -7.16
CA LYS A 357 10.71 -0.71 -6.46
C LYS A 357 10.84 -0.04 -5.09
N ARG A 358 10.75 -0.84 -4.03
CA ARG A 358 10.81 -0.38 -2.64
C ARG A 358 11.45 -1.43 -1.73
N LYS A 359 11.75 -1.04 -0.49
CA LYS A 359 12.19 -1.96 0.57
C LYS A 359 10.98 -2.74 1.09
N GLU A 360 11.19 -3.96 1.56
CA GLU A 360 10.11 -4.73 2.22
C GLU A 360 9.57 -3.92 3.42
N GLY A 361 8.24 -3.89 3.58
CA GLY A 361 7.57 -3.11 4.62
C GLY A 361 7.48 -1.60 4.37
N SER A 362 8.04 -1.09 3.28
CA SER A 362 7.89 0.31 2.85
C SER A 362 6.81 0.41 1.76
N ALA A 363 6.02 1.49 1.79
CA ALA A 363 5.10 1.91 0.74
C ALA A 363 5.75 2.87 -0.29
N ILE A 364 6.89 3.46 0.05
CA ILE A 364 7.54 4.51 -0.74
C ILE A 364 8.59 3.94 -1.70
N ALA A 365 8.61 4.43 -2.94
CA ALA A 365 9.62 4.05 -3.92
C ALA A 365 11.04 4.40 -3.44
N SER A 366 11.96 3.43 -3.52
CA SER A 366 13.35 3.62 -3.06
C SER A 366 14.08 4.74 -3.79
N SER A 367 13.78 4.97 -5.07
CA SER A 367 14.39 6.08 -5.83
C SER A 367 13.91 7.45 -5.38
N TRP A 368 12.69 7.56 -4.83
CA TRP A 368 12.22 8.81 -4.24
C TRP A 368 12.90 9.04 -2.88
N LEU A 369 12.91 8.03 -2.00
CA LEU A 369 13.53 8.10 -0.66
C LEU A 369 15.03 8.46 -0.71
N ALA A 370 15.77 7.88 -1.66
CA ALA A 370 17.20 8.11 -1.80
C ALA A 370 17.55 9.59 -2.06
N ARG A 371 16.61 10.38 -2.61
CA ARG A 371 16.82 11.83 -2.84
C ARG A 371 16.77 12.64 -1.55
N TYR A 372 16.19 12.08 -0.50
CA TYR A 372 15.93 12.73 0.78
C TYR A 372 16.63 12.04 1.96
N ASN A 373 17.65 11.23 1.66
CA ASN A 373 18.44 10.50 2.67
C ASN A 373 17.64 9.45 3.46
N ASP A 374 16.73 8.74 2.76
CA ASP A 374 15.97 7.59 3.27
C ASP A 374 15.22 7.83 4.60
N PRO A 375 14.36 8.87 4.72
CA PRO A 375 13.61 9.12 5.95
C PRO A 375 12.52 8.05 6.17
N GLY A 376 12.11 7.86 7.42
CA GLY A 376 10.99 6.96 7.76
C GLY A 376 9.64 7.52 7.30
N GLU A 377 8.72 6.64 6.90
CA GLU A 377 7.47 7.01 6.20
C GLU A 377 6.50 7.86 7.04
N GLN A 378 6.56 7.75 8.38
CA GLN A 378 5.75 8.52 9.33
C GLN A 378 6.49 9.73 9.92
N GLU A 379 7.73 9.98 9.49
CA GLU A 379 8.47 11.15 9.94
C GLU A 379 7.83 12.44 9.40
N ASP A 380 7.94 13.52 10.17
CA ASP A 380 7.48 14.88 9.89
C ASP A 380 8.51 15.80 10.56
N LYS A 381 9.66 15.94 9.91
CA LYS A 381 10.89 16.57 10.46
C LYS A 381 11.34 17.78 9.66
N ASP A 382 10.43 18.30 8.85
CA ASP A 382 10.61 19.38 7.92
C ASP A 382 11.16 20.63 8.60
N VAL A 383 12.11 21.28 7.94
CA VAL A 383 12.83 22.42 8.50
C VAL A 383 12.59 23.67 7.66
N SER A 384 12.68 24.81 8.34
CA SER A 384 12.73 26.13 7.69
C SER A 384 13.85 26.95 8.33
N PRO A 385 14.66 27.69 7.55
CA PRO A 385 15.79 28.44 8.08
C PRO A 385 15.38 29.41 9.20
N GLY A 386 16.13 29.38 10.32
CA GLY A 386 15.88 30.28 11.45
C GLY A 386 14.64 29.96 12.30
N ASN A 387 13.96 28.84 12.03
CA ASN A 387 12.87 28.30 12.83
C ASN A 387 13.29 26.96 13.43
N ASN A 388 13.17 26.81 14.75
CA ASN A 388 13.60 25.60 15.47
C ASN A 388 12.47 24.57 15.69
N LYS A 389 11.24 24.89 15.29
CA LYS A 389 10.13 23.94 15.33
C LYS A 389 10.26 23.06 14.09
N GLN A 390 10.17 21.75 14.23
CA GLN A 390 10.22 20.82 13.09
C GLN A 390 8.81 20.44 12.65
N GLY A 391 8.73 20.01 11.41
CA GLY A 391 7.51 19.50 10.80
C GLY A 391 6.56 20.59 10.34
N ASP A 392 5.75 20.20 9.37
CA ASP A 392 4.62 20.98 8.87
C ASP A 392 3.29 20.25 9.06
N GLY A 393 3.33 19.01 9.56
CA GLY A 393 2.17 18.18 9.81
C GLY A 393 1.81 17.21 8.69
N LEU A 394 2.66 17.06 7.67
CA LEU A 394 2.58 15.98 6.70
C LEU A 394 3.64 14.92 6.99
N THR A 395 3.30 13.66 6.76
CA THR A 395 4.32 12.61 6.81
C THR A 395 5.05 12.48 5.49
N VAL A 396 6.25 11.90 5.53
CA VAL A 396 7.02 11.54 4.32
C VAL A 396 6.18 10.74 3.32
N TYR A 397 5.29 9.84 3.78
CA TYR A 397 4.37 9.14 2.89
C TYR A 397 3.32 10.06 2.26
N GLU A 398 2.75 11.01 3.00
CA GLU A 398 1.78 11.99 2.47
C GLU A 398 2.44 12.89 1.42
N GLU A 399 3.67 13.34 1.69
CA GLU A 399 4.45 14.16 0.76
C GLU A 399 4.89 13.38 -0.48
N TYR A 400 5.28 12.12 -0.30
CA TYR A 400 5.48 11.19 -1.40
C TYR A 400 4.18 11.09 -2.20
N ARG A 401 3.09 10.60 -1.60
CA ARG A 401 1.79 10.40 -2.24
C ARG A 401 1.37 11.63 -3.04
N GLY A 402 1.63 12.82 -2.51
CA GLY A 402 1.58 14.08 -3.23
C GLY A 402 0.22 14.74 -3.16
N ILE A 403 0.09 15.87 -3.86
CA ILE A 403 -1.03 16.78 -3.77
C ILE A 403 -1.46 17.27 -5.15
N VAL A 404 -2.72 17.68 -5.28
CA VAL A 404 -3.22 18.44 -6.43
C VAL A 404 -3.29 19.92 -6.05
N SER A 405 -2.54 20.75 -6.77
CA SER A 405 -2.51 22.21 -6.63
C SER A 405 -2.69 22.85 -7.99
N LYS A 406 -3.66 23.76 -8.11
CA LYS A 406 -3.97 24.48 -9.36
C LYS A 406 -4.23 23.53 -10.53
N GLY A 407 -5.00 22.47 -10.26
CA GLY A 407 -5.40 21.40 -11.17
C GLY A 407 -4.28 20.42 -11.53
N LYS A 408 -3.13 20.47 -10.85
CA LYS A 408 -1.95 19.66 -11.21
C LYS A 408 -1.45 18.85 -10.03
N TYR A 409 -1.20 17.56 -10.29
CA TYR A 409 -0.51 16.68 -9.36
C TYR A 409 0.97 17.04 -9.22
N LEU A 410 1.48 17.06 -7.99
CA LEU A 410 2.91 17.14 -7.66
C LEU A 410 3.22 16.36 -6.38
N ARG A 411 4.47 15.93 -6.23
CA ARG A 411 5.01 15.42 -4.96
C ARG A 411 5.67 16.55 -4.17
N LEU A 412 5.68 16.44 -2.85
CA LEU A 412 6.27 17.43 -1.94
C LEU A 412 7.70 17.03 -1.51
N ASP A 413 8.35 17.84 -0.68
CA ASP A 413 9.76 17.71 -0.30
C ASP A 413 9.90 17.55 1.22
N PRO A 414 10.19 16.33 1.74
CA PRO A 414 10.27 16.00 3.18
C PRO A 414 11.43 16.66 3.94
N GLY A 415 12.11 17.62 3.31
CA GLY A 415 13.11 18.48 3.92
C GLY A 415 12.65 19.94 4.06
N LYS A 416 11.45 20.28 3.59
CA LYS A 416 10.92 21.65 3.57
C LYS A 416 9.53 21.65 4.17
N LYS A 417 9.15 22.78 4.78
CA LYS A 417 7.79 22.94 5.31
C LYS A 417 6.86 23.50 4.25
N GLU A 418 5.72 22.85 4.05
CA GLU A 418 4.67 23.30 3.15
C GLU A 418 3.54 24.00 3.91
N LEU A 419 2.99 25.05 3.29
CA LEU A 419 1.80 25.72 3.77
C LEU A 419 0.77 25.77 2.66
N GLY A 420 -0.31 25.01 2.82
CA GLY A 420 -1.49 25.11 1.97
C GLY A 420 -2.18 26.47 2.13
N VAL A 421 -2.45 27.14 1.02
CA VAL A 421 -3.21 28.41 0.98
C VAL A 421 -4.28 28.31 -0.09
N GLN A 422 -5.55 28.19 0.31
CA GLN A 422 -6.67 28.30 -0.61
C GLN A 422 -6.85 29.73 -1.08
N VAL A 423 -6.98 29.92 -2.38
CA VAL A 423 -7.18 31.21 -3.04
C VAL A 423 -8.02 31.03 -4.29
N LYS A 424 -8.90 31.99 -4.59
CA LYS A 424 -9.65 31.99 -5.85
C LYS A 424 -8.69 32.13 -7.03
N GLU A 425 -8.94 31.38 -8.09
CA GLU A 425 -8.09 31.41 -9.29
C GLU A 425 -7.95 32.84 -9.86
N THR A 426 -9.02 33.63 -9.82
CA THR A 426 -9.02 35.04 -10.27
C THR A 426 -8.20 35.98 -9.39
N ASP A 427 -8.06 35.66 -8.09
CA ASP A 427 -7.37 36.51 -7.12
C ASP A 427 -5.89 36.13 -6.97
N LEU A 428 -5.50 34.92 -7.38
CA LEU A 428 -4.13 34.43 -7.28
C LEU A 428 -3.09 35.37 -7.92
N PRO A 429 -3.29 35.95 -9.13
CA PRO A 429 -2.34 36.91 -9.70
C PRO A 429 -2.15 38.16 -8.84
N ILE A 430 -3.22 38.63 -8.18
CA ILE A 430 -3.20 39.83 -7.33
C ILE A 430 -2.40 39.55 -6.05
N PHE A 431 -2.60 38.37 -5.45
CA PHE A 431 -1.93 38.00 -4.21
C PHE A 431 -0.54 37.36 -4.40
N HIS A 432 -0.13 37.09 -5.64
CA HIS A 432 1.07 36.33 -5.95
C HIS A 432 2.34 36.89 -5.27
N LYS A 433 2.54 38.21 -5.32
CA LYS A 433 3.69 38.86 -4.70
C LYS A 433 3.70 38.74 -3.18
N GLY A 434 2.52 38.75 -2.55
CA GLY A 434 2.37 38.51 -1.11
C GLY A 434 2.72 37.07 -0.72
N LEU A 435 2.25 36.08 -1.49
CA LEU A 435 2.62 34.68 -1.29
C LEU A 435 4.14 34.46 -1.46
N GLN A 436 4.75 35.07 -2.48
CA GLN A 436 6.20 35.05 -2.67
C GLN A 436 6.94 35.71 -1.51
N LEU A 437 6.41 36.79 -0.96
CA LEU A 437 7.00 37.49 0.19
C LEU A 437 6.98 36.60 1.45
N VAL A 438 5.89 35.88 1.71
CA VAL A 438 5.85 34.89 2.80
C VAL A 438 6.94 33.85 2.59
N GLN A 439 7.01 33.23 1.41
CA GLN A 439 8.00 32.20 1.10
C GLN A 439 9.43 32.71 1.28
N ALA A 440 9.75 33.90 0.75
CA ALA A 440 11.09 34.49 0.85
C ALA A 440 11.47 34.85 2.29
N ALA A 441 10.52 35.33 3.10
CA ALA A 441 10.79 35.80 4.46
C ALA A 441 10.80 34.67 5.51
N SER A 442 10.09 33.57 5.26
CA SER A 442 9.91 32.47 6.20
C SER A 442 10.65 31.18 5.83
N GLY A 443 10.94 30.98 4.54
CA GLY A 443 11.43 29.71 4.02
C GLY A 443 10.37 28.61 3.88
N LEU A 444 9.08 28.92 4.12
CA LEU A 444 7.97 27.99 3.87
C LEU A 444 7.69 27.88 2.37
N VAL A 445 7.38 26.68 1.89
CA VAL A 445 6.89 26.45 0.52
C VAL A 445 5.38 26.69 0.50
N ILE A 446 4.93 27.69 -0.26
CA ILE A 446 3.50 27.96 -0.40
C ILE A 446 2.89 27.05 -1.45
N ILE A 447 1.82 26.33 -1.07
CA ILE A 447 1.03 25.46 -1.95
C ILE A 447 -0.33 26.13 -2.19
N PRO A 448 -0.53 26.84 -3.31
CA PRO A 448 -1.82 27.44 -3.64
C PRO A 448 -2.85 26.37 -3.96
N LEU A 449 -4.04 26.46 -3.40
CA LEU A 449 -5.14 25.53 -3.64
C LEU A 449 -6.33 26.28 -4.19
N TYR A 450 -6.99 25.73 -5.20
CA TYR A 450 -8.27 26.26 -5.67
C TYR A 450 -9.43 25.79 -4.79
N GLU A 451 -10.61 26.37 -5.01
CA GLU A 451 -11.80 26.12 -4.20
C GLU A 451 -12.23 24.64 -4.20
N ASN A 452 -11.96 23.92 -5.29
CA ASN A 452 -12.23 22.49 -5.43
C ASN A 452 -11.08 21.57 -4.97
N GLU A 453 -10.03 22.11 -4.35
CA GLU A 453 -8.84 21.38 -3.89
C GLU A 453 -8.64 21.43 -2.37
N LEU A 454 -9.49 22.18 -1.66
CA LEU A 454 -9.52 22.23 -0.20
C LEU A 454 -10.97 22.27 0.29
N PRO A 455 -11.39 21.36 1.19
CA PRO A 455 -12.77 21.29 1.66
C PRO A 455 -13.13 22.46 2.59
N GLU A 456 -14.42 22.63 2.90
CA GLU A 456 -14.88 23.69 3.82
C GLU A 456 -14.20 23.64 5.20
N GLY A 457 -13.88 22.44 5.70
CA GLY A 457 -13.14 22.24 6.94
C GLY A 457 -11.64 22.61 6.90
N ARG A 458 -11.09 22.97 5.73
CA ARG A 458 -9.68 23.33 5.48
C ARG A 458 -8.67 22.23 5.80
N ILE A 459 -9.11 20.98 5.92
CA ILE A 459 -8.21 19.85 6.11
C ILE A 459 -7.45 19.65 4.80
N PHE A 460 -6.15 19.93 4.85
CA PHE A 460 -5.20 19.91 3.74
C PHE A 460 -4.96 18.49 3.22
N ASN A 461 -4.90 17.53 4.13
CA ASN A 461 -4.80 16.09 3.87
C ASN A 461 -6.16 15.39 4.09
N VAL A 462 -7.23 15.91 3.50
CA VAL A 462 -8.59 15.36 3.70
C VAL A 462 -8.70 13.88 3.30
N ASN A 463 -7.89 13.44 2.34
CA ASN A 463 -7.83 12.07 1.85
C ASN A 463 -6.72 11.23 2.52
N ARG A 464 -6.29 11.59 3.73
CA ARG A 464 -5.29 10.85 4.52
C ARG A 464 -5.63 9.36 4.68
N GLY A 465 -4.59 8.53 4.83
CA GLY A 465 -4.72 7.08 5.01
C GLY A 465 -3.64 6.49 5.91
N HIS A 466 -3.01 5.39 5.48
CA HIS A 466 -2.34 4.45 6.40
C HIS A 466 -1.12 4.98 7.17
N ALA A 467 -0.46 6.03 6.68
CA ALA A 467 0.75 6.60 7.28
C ALA A 467 0.60 8.09 7.61
N SER A 468 -0.62 8.54 7.96
CA SER A 468 -0.87 9.91 8.40
C SER A 468 -0.77 10.04 9.92
N ASN A 469 -0.23 11.16 10.40
CA ASN A 469 -0.10 11.45 11.83
C ASN A 469 -1.27 12.27 12.40
N GLY A 470 -2.16 12.79 11.55
CA GLY A 470 -3.28 13.62 12.00
C GLY A 470 -3.83 14.53 10.90
N GLU A 471 -4.79 15.37 11.27
CA GLU A 471 -5.31 16.40 10.38
C GLU A 471 -4.34 17.58 10.29
N GLN A 472 -3.98 17.93 9.06
CA GLN A 472 -3.25 19.15 8.76
C GLN A 472 -4.19 20.16 8.13
N TYR A 473 -4.03 21.45 8.47
CA TYR A 473 -4.94 22.50 8.04
C TYR A 473 -4.24 23.49 7.11
N ALA A 474 -4.97 23.96 6.09
CA ALA A 474 -4.55 25.04 5.20
C ALA A 474 -5.20 26.37 5.60
N LEU A 475 -4.61 27.49 5.15
CA LEU A 475 -5.19 28.82 5.30
C LEU A 475 -6.13 29.14 4.12
N ARG A 476 -7.13 29.99 4.35
CA ARG A 476 -7.93 30.61 3.28
C ARG A 476 -7.53 32.05 3.09
N LEU A 477 -7.29 32.46 1.85
CA LEU A 477 -7.02 33.84 1.47
C LEU A 477 -8.15 34.36 0.59
N LEU A 478 -8.84 35.38 1.05
CA LEU A 478 -10.07 35.91 0.45
C LEU A 478 -9.95 37.40 0.18
N ASN A 479 -10.46 37.85 -0.97
CA ASN A 479 -10.73 39.25 -1.24
C ASN A 479 -12.19 39.58 -0.84
N GLU A 480 -12.38 40.25 0.29
CA GLU A 480 -13.72 40.62 0.79
C GLU A 480 -13.72 41.96 1.52
N ASP A 481 -14.88 42.62 1.49
CA ASP A 481 -15.18 43.81 2.29
C ASP A 481 -15.20 43.48 3.79
N LEU A 482 -14.26 44.07 4.53
CA LEU A 482 -14.08 43.83 5.96
C LEU A 482 -15.18 44.47 6.83
N THR A 483 -15.93 45.45 6.31
CA THR A 483 -17.03 46.08 7.04
C THR A 483 -18.17 45.10 7.36
N LYS A 484 -18.27 44.00 6.60
CA LYS A 484 -19.18 42.88 6.88
C LYS A 484 -18.93 42.23 8.25
N TYR A 485 -17.73 42.43 8.81
CA TYR A 485 -17.30 41.87 10.10
C TYR A 485 -17.17 42.95 11.21
N ALA A 486 -17.58 44.19 10.94
CA ALA A 486 -17.39 45.33 11.84
C ALA A 486 -18.11 45.20 13.20
N ASN A 487 -19.17 44.40 13.28
CA ASN A 487 -19.85 44.11 14.56
C ASN A 487 -18.99 43.26 15.51
N THR A 488 -18.01 42.53 14.98
CA THR A 488 -17.10 41.67 15.74
C THR A 488 -15.80 42.40 16.07
N TYR A 489 -15.34 43.31 15.20
CA TYR A 489 -14.07 44.04 15.37
C TYR A 489 -14.26 45.54 15.11
N LYS A 490 -13.96 46.36 16.14
CA LYS A 490 -14.27 47.80 16.18
C LYS A 490 -13.32 48.69 15.37
N HIS A 491 -12.38 48.13 14.61
CA HIS A 491 -11.34 48.89 13.91
C HIS A 491 -11.43 48.68 12.39
N LYS A 492 -11.32 49.78 11.64
CA LYS A 492 -11.21 49.75 10.17
C LYS A 492 -9.82 49.16 9.83
N SER A 493 -9.78 47.97 9.26
CA SER A 493 -8.55 47.28 8.84
C SER A 493 -8.59 47.02 7.34
N THR A 494 -7.43 46.93 6.71
CA THR A 494 -7.24 46.55 5.29
C THR A 494 -6.99 45.06 5.10
N GLY A 495 -6.58 44.37 6.17
CA GLY A 495 -6.39 42.93 6.21
C GLY A 495 -6.72 42.38 7.60
N MET A 496 -7.14 41.12 7.67
CA MET A 496 -7.37 40.44 8.95
C MET A 496 -7.30 38.93 8.82
N ASN A 497 -6.50 38.30 9.68
CA ASN A 497 -6.60 36.87 10.00
C ASN A 497 -7.61 36.63 11.12
N PHE A 498 -8.62 35.81 10.84
CA PHE A 498 -9.70 35.46 11.76
C PHE A 498 -9.42 34.12 12.46
N PRO A 499 -9.07 34.10 13.76
CA PRO A 499 -8.91 32.86 14.51
C PRO A 499 -10.25 32.33 15.05
N PHE A 500 -10.31 31.04 15.37
CA PHE A 500 -11.42 30.37 16.07
C PHE A 500 -11.53 30.80 17.55
N SER A 501 -10.41 31.22 18.15
CA SER A 501 -10.32 31.66 19.54
C SER A 501 -9.29 32.79 19.67
N ASP A 502 -9.37 33.55 20.76
CA ASP A 502 -8.42 34.62 21.07
C ASP A 502 -7.03 34.10 21.47
N TYR A 503 -6.84 32.77 21.57
CA TYR A 503 -5.61 32.14 22.09
C TYR A 503 -4.96 31.21 21.07
N GLY A 504 -3.70 31.51 20.73
CA GLY A 504 -2.86 30.68 19.87
C GLY A 504 -3.31 30.72 18.41
N LYS A 505 -2.61 31.50 17.58
CA LYS A 505 -2.85 31.46 16.13
C LYS A 505 -2.03 30.34 15.52
N GLY A 506 -2.53 29.73 14.47
CA GLY A 506 -1.94 28.55 13.84
C GLY A 506 -2.88 28.09 12.75
N THR A 507 -2.40 27.26 11.84
CA THR A 507 -3.16 26.85 10.65
C THR A 507 -4.53 26.27 11.00
N ARG A 508 -4.61 25.46 12.07
CA ARG A 508 -5.87 24.93 12.61
C ARG A 508 -6.78 26.03 13.14
N GLN A 509 -6.25 26.94 13.93
CA GLN A 509 -7.00 28.01 14.60
C GLN A 509 -7.42 29.12 13.64
N SER A 510 -6.73 29.36 12.53
CA SER A 510 -7.03 30.43 11.59
C SER A 510 -8.10 30.02 10.57
N VAL A 511 -9.32 30.52 10.74
CA VAL A 511 -10.49 30.21 9.89
C VAL A 511 -10.30 30.75 8.47
N LYS A 512 -9.88 32.01 8.36
CA LYS A 512 -9.67 32.70 7.08
C LYS A 512 -8.80 33.93 7.26
N THR A 513 -8.19 34.33 6.16
CA THR A 513 -7.43 35.57 5.98
C THR A 513 -8.15 36.39 4.93
N VAL A 514 -8.59 37.59 5.28
CA VAL A 514 -9.31 38.48 4.39
C VAL A 514 -8.44 39.69 4.09
N ILE A 515 -8.40 40.08 2.82
CA ILE A 515 -7.75 41.28 2.32
C ILE A 515 -8.83 42.13 1.65
N ASP A 516 -9.02 43.36 2.10
CA ASP A 516 -9.99 44.29 1.52
C ASP A 516 -9.31 45.16 0.46
N LEU A 517 -9.25 44.65 -0.78
CA LEU A 517 -8.55 45.34 -1.86
C LEU A 517 -9.16 46.71 -2.19
N ALA A 518 -10.48 46.89 -1.98
CA ALA A 518 -11.15 48.15 -2.25
C ALA A 518 -10.74 49.22 -1.23
N GLU A 519 -10.77 48.88 0.07
CA GLU A 519 -10.31 49.75 1.13
C GLU A 519 -8.81 50.05 1.01
N MET A 520 -7.98 49.05 0.69
CA MET A 520 -6.54 49.26 0.46
C MET A 520 -6.27 50.24 -0.67
N THR A 521 -6.99 50.11 -1.79
CA THR A 521 -6.83 51.00 -2.94
C THR A 521 -7.23 52.44 -2.57
N ALA A 522 -8.32 52.61 -1.82
CA ALA A 522 -8.75 53.92 -1.35
C ALA A 522 -7.74 54.54 -0.37
N ALA A 523 -7.30 53.78 0.64
CA ALA A 523 -6.32 54.24 1.63
C ALA A 523 -4.97 54.61 1.00
N TYR A 524 -4.48 53.82 0.05
CA TYR A 524 -3.26 54.13 -0.70
C TYR A 524 -3.40 55.43 -1.49
N GLN A 525 -4.54 55.64 -2.14
CA GLN A 525 -4.79 56.85 -2.93
C GLN A 525 -4.82 58.11 -2.03
N GLU A 526 -5.44 58.04 -0.86
CA GLU A 526 -5.42 59.14 0.13
C GLU A 526 -4.01 59.46 0.61
N GLN A 527 -3.19 58.44 0.90
CA GLN A 527 -1.78 58.63 1.26
C GLN A 527 -0.97 59.22 0.12
N LEU A 528 -1.21 58.77 -1.12
CA LEU A 528 -0.53 59.25 -2.31
C LEU A 528 -0.83 60.73 -2.56
N ASP A 529 -2.09 61.15 -2.38
CA ASP A 529 -2.49 62.54 -2.55
C ASP A 529 -1.97 63.43 -1.40
N SER A 530 -1.93 62.90 -0.18
CA SER A 530 -1.29 63.57 0.97
C SER A 530 0.22 63.76 0.78
N ALA A 531 0.91 62.75 0.24
CA ALA A 531 2.33 62.84 -0.10
C ALA A 531 2.58 63.90 -1.17
N LYS A 532 1.78 63.93 -2.24
CA LYS A 532 1.86 64.97 -3.28
C LYS A 532 1.63 66.36 -2.71
N ALA A 533 0.62 66.55 -1.87
CA ALA A 533 0.32 67.84 -1.23
C ALA A 533 1.47 68.34 -0.35
N SER A 534 2.23 67.42 0.24
CA SER A 534 3.40 67.70 1.08
C SER A 534 4.72 67.75 0.30
N ASN A 535 4.68 67.67 -1.03
CA ASN A 535 5.86 67.54 -1.91
C ASN A 535 6.82 66.40 -1.49
N THR A 536 6.26 65.30 -1.00
CA THR A 536 6.97 64.05 -0.67
C THR A 536 6.53 62.93 -1.60
N ARG A 537 7.22 61.78 -1.53
CA ARG A 537 6.88 60.58 -2.30
C ARG A 537 6.70 59.40 -1.35
N LEU A 538 5.72 58.55 -1.63
CA LEU A 538 5.60 57.27 -0.95
C LEU A 538 6.78 56.36 -1.33
N PRO A 539 7.43 55.70 -0.37
CA PRO A 539 8.54 54.79 -0.64
C PRO A 539 8.09 53.39 -1.08
N TYR A 540 6.81 53.21 -1.43
CA TYR A 540 6.19 51.95 -1.82
C TYR A 540 5.06 52.17 -2.83
N THR A 541 4.73 51.10 -3.55
CA THR A 541 3.59 51.04 -4.46
C THR A 541 2.37 50.39 -3.81
N LEU A 542 1.18 50.53 -4.40
CA LEU A 542 -0.02 49.77 -3.98
C LEU A 542 0.24 48.25 -4.01
N GLU A 543 1.02 47.77 -4.98
CA GLU A 543 1.40 46.36 -5.06
C GLU A 543 2.28 45.91 -3.89
N ASP A 544 3.18 46.78 -3.40
CA ASP A 544 3.98 46.51 -2.20
C ASP A 544 3.10 46.48 -0.94
N GLU A 545 2.11 47.37 -0.85
CA GLU A 545 1.13 47.39 0.24
C GLU A 545 0.30 46.11 0.26
N ILE A 546 -0.30 45.70 -0.89
CA ILE A 546 -1.01 44.43 -1.03
C ILE A 546 -0.12 43.25 -0.64
N ALA A 547 1.10 43.20 -1.15
CA ALA A 547 2.03 42.11 -0.85
C ALA A 547 2.38 42.03 0.64
N ASN A 548 2.65 43.18 1.28
CA ASN A 548 2.96 43.23 2.70
C ASN A 548 1.75 42.82 3.55
N THR A 549 0.55 43.33 3.28
CA THR A 549 -0.67 42.97 4.01
C THR A 549 -1.00 41.48 3.86
N VAL A 550 -0.95 40.93 2.64
CA VAL A 550 -1.12 39.48 2.42
C VAL A 550 -0.12 38.68 3.26
N ALA A 551 1.16 39.06 3.21
CA ALA A 551 2.18 38.35 3.97
C ALA A 551 1.95 38.46 5.48
N HIS A 552 1.65 39.66 5.97
CA HIS A 552 1.36 39.95 7.36
C HIS A 552 0.24 39.07 7.92
N GLU A 553 -0.90 39.04 7.23
CA GLU A 553 -2.06 38.30 7.70
C GLU A 553 -1.91 36.78 7.57
N LEU A 554 -1.19 36.29 6.55
CA LEU A 554 -0.86 34.87 6.46
C LEU A 554 0.12 34.42 7.55
N LEU A 555 1.06 35.29 7.94
CA LEU A 555 2.02 35.02 9.01
C LEU A 555 1.34 34.91 10.38
N HIS A 556 0.29 35.70 10.62
CA HIS A 556 -0.62 35.44 11.76
C HIS A 556 -1.21 34.03 11.72
N GLY A 557 -1.56 33.55 10.52
CA GLY A 557 -2.06 32.19 10.30
C GLY A 557 -1.08 31.07 10.66
N VAL A 558 0.20 31.38 10.86
CA VAL A 558 1.23 30.43 11.29
C VAL A 558 1.88 30.86 12.60
N ASN A 559 1.10 31.48 13.50
CA ASN A 559 1.49 31.82 14.88
C ASN A 559 2.51 32.96 15.02
N VAL A 560 2.65 33.83 14.04
CA VAL A 560 3.51 35.02 14.18
C VAL A 560 2.69 36.17 14.77
N SER A 561 3.14 36.71 15.89
CA SER A 561 2.50 37.85 16.56
C SER A 561 3.03 39.19 16.05
N HIS A 562 2.27 40.26 16.30
CA HIS A 562 2.77 41.62 16.18
C HIS A 562 3.97 41.86 17.10
N HIS A 563 4.72 42.93 16.83
CA HIS A 563 5.85 43.35 17.67
C HIS A 563 5.43 44.01 19.00
N GLY A 564 4.15 44.28 19.21
CA GLY A 564 3.61 44.81 20.45
C GLY A 564 2.11 45.05 20.33
N THR A 565 1.53 45.63 21.38
CA THR A 565 0.10 45.96 21.39
C THR A 565 -0.22 47.18 20.52
N VAL A 566 -1.34 47.12 19.80
CA VAL A 566 -1.93 48.29 19.13
C VAL A 566 -2.50 49.21 20.22
N PRO A 567 -2.03 50.45 20.39
CA PRO A 567 -2.56 51.38 21.39
C PRO A 567 -4.01 51.77 21.08
N GLU A 568 -4.81 52.06 22.11
CA GLU A 568 -6.15 52.64 21.94
C GLU A 568 -6.12 53.92 21.07
N GLU A 569 -6.92 53.94 20.00
CA GLU A 569 -6.99 54.99 18.96
C GLU A 569 -7.55 56.35 19.43
N LYS A 570 -7.85 56.54 20.71
CA LYS A 570 -8.55 57.76 21.15
C LYS A 570 -7.64 58.98 21.06
N PRO A 571 -8.08 60.08 20.41
CA PRO A 571 -7.44 61.38 20.54
C PRO A 571 -7.28 61.67 22.03
N ARG A 572 -6.05 61.80 22.50
CA ARG A 572 -5.80 62.20 23.88
C ARG A 572 -5.69 63.72 23.89
N PRO A 573 -6.53 64.43 24.67
CA PRO A 573 -6.27 65.83 24.95
C PRO A 573 -4.86 65.95 25.51
N LEU A 574 -4.14 67.00 25.07
CA LEU A 574 -2.76 67.25 25.47
C LEU A 574 -2.61 67.58 26.97
N THR A 575 -3.73 67.73 27.68
CA THR A 575 -3.80 67.84 29.14
C THR A 575 -4.78 66.81 29.75
N PRO A 576 -4.42 66.18 30.89
CA PRO A 576 -5.36 65.30 31.60
C PRO A 576 -6.56 66.11 32.11
N ALA A 577 -7.78 65.62 31.89
CA ALA A 577 -8.95 66.18 32.55
C ALA A 577 -8.77 66.03 34.08
N PRO A 578 -8.94 67.11 34.87
CA PRO A 578 -8.80 67.05 36.31
C PRO A 578 -9.93 66.19 36.89
N LYS A 579 -9.60 65.15 37.68
CA LYS A 579 -10.61 64.30 38.33
C LYS A 579 -11.49 65.06 39.34
N ASN A 580 -11.09 66.26 39.78
CA ASN A 580 -11.70 67.01 40.88
C ASN A 580 -11.95 68.51 40.61
N GLY A 581 -12.15 68.95 39.35
CA GLY A 581 -12.54 70.34 39.05
C GLY A 581 -11.50 71.45 39.31
N GLY A 582 -10.26 71.11 39.67
CA GLY A 582 -9.15 72.07 39.74
C GLY A 582 -8.51 72.33 38.35
N LYS A 583 -7.86 73.48 38.15
CA LYS A 583 -7.10 73.74 36.90
C LYS A 583 -6.04 72.64 36.71
N PRO A 584 -5.96 71.98 35.55
CA PRO A 584 -4.97 70.92 35.31
C PRO A 584 -3.54 71.47 35.45
N PRO A 585 -2.58 70.67 35.95
CA PRO A 585 -1.17 71.06 35.90
C PRO A 585 -0.75 71.26 34.43
N ARG A 586 -0.08 72.38 34.14
CA ARG A 586 0.42 72.74 32.81
C ARG A 586 1.53 71.77 32.42
N VAL A 587 1.18 70.71 31.72
CA VAL A 587 2.11 69.82 31.01
C VAL A 587 2.50 70.53 29.71
N PRO A 588 3.78 70.94 29.50
CA PRO A 588 4.21 71.49 28.22
C PRO A 588 4.09 70.42 27.15
N VAL A 589 3.49 70.77 26.02
CA VAL A 589 3.34 69.87 24.87
C VAL A 589 3.92 70.49 23.63
N TYR A 590 4.73 69.71 22.91
CA TYR A 590 5.46 70.11 21.73
C TYR A 590 5.19 69.10 20.60
N ALA A 591 5.02 69.58 19.37
CA ALA A 591 5.02 68.75 18.18
C ALA A 591 6.21 69.10 17.30
N PHE A 592 6.81 68.10 16.68
CA PHE A 592 7.97 68.22 15.82
C PHE A 592 7.65 67.59 14.47
N GLY A 593 7.98 68.29 13.38
CA GLY A 593 7.90 67.77 12.03
C GLY A 593 8.92 66.65 11.80
N VAL A 594 8.83 66.01 10.62
CA VAL A 594 9.77 64.97 10.18
C VAL A 594 11.21 65.51 10.08
N ASP A 595 11.37 66.81 9.83
CA ASP A 595 12.63 67.55 9.78
C ASP A 595 13.20 67.86 11.18
N GLY A 596 12.48 67.53 12.25
CA GLY A 596 12.85 67.83 13.63
C GLY A 596 12.57 69.28 14.04
N HIS A 597 12.04 70.12 13.16
CA HIS A 597 11.64 71.47 13.52
C HIS A 597 10.35 71.46 14.34
N ARG A 598 10.31 72.32 15.36
CA ARG A 598 9.13 72.47 16.20
C ARG A 598 8.00 73.07 15.37
N TRP A 599 6.82 72.46 15.47
CA TRP A 599 5.62 72.97 14.84
C TRP A 599 4.98 74.05 15.72
N ASP A 600 5.36 75.30 15.47
CA ASP A 600 4.91 76.47 16.27
C ASP A 600 3.41 76.77 16.11
N ALA A 601 2.70 76.11 15.19
CA ALA A 601 1.26 76.28 14.98
C ALA A 601 0.39 75.82 16.17
N LEU A 602 0.98 75.14 17.15
CA LEU A 602 0.34 74.78 18.42
C LEU A 602 0.54 75.85 19.50
N ASP A 603 1.47 76.78 19.31
CA ASP A 603 1.75 77.87 20.24
C ASP A 603 0.66 78.94 20.15
N GLY A 604 0.01 79.26 21.27
CA GLY A 604 -1.06 80.26 21.35
C GLY A 604 -2.49 79.71 21.19
N LYS A 605 -2.68 78.45 20.77
CA LYS A 605 -4.02 77.83 20.71
C LYS A 605 -4.60 77.58 22.12
N PRO A 606 -5.94 77.73 22.31
CA PRO A 606 -6.66 77.28 23.50
C PRO A 606 -6.36 75.81 23.84
N GLU A 607 -6.35 75.46 25.12
CA GLU A 607 -5.96 74.14 25.63
C GLU A 607 -6.78 72.98 25.03
N ASN A 608 -8.07 73.23 24.75
CA ASN A 608 -9.00 72.31 24.09
C ASN A 608 -8.78 72.17 22.57
N GLU A 609 -7.90 72.96 21.98
CA GLU A 609 -7.60 72.99 20.53
C GLU A 609 -6.17 72.56 20.20
N ARG A 610 -5.37 72.22 21.23
CA ARG A 610 -4.06 71.62 21.03
C ARG A 610 -4.25 70.11 20.96
N TYR A 611 -4.29 69.56 19.75
CA TYR A 611 -4.21 68.13 19.48
C TYR A 611 -3.42 67.92 18.18
N VAL A 612 -2.73 66.77 18.10
CA VAL A 612 -2.27 66.26 16.80
C VAL A 612 -3.35 65.32 16.28
N ASP A 613 -3.72 65.50 15.01
CA ASP A 613 -4.65 64.60 14.34
C ASP A 613 -3.87 63.41 13.75
N GLY A 614 -4.53 62.24 13.73
CA GLY A 614 -3.94 60.96 13.31
C GLY A 614 -3.58 60.01 14.46
N LYS A 615 -3.11 58.82 14.08
CA LYS A 615 -2.76 57.72 14.98
C LYS A 615 -1.41 57.98 15.65
N ILE A 616 -1.37 57.77 16.96
CA ILE A 616 -0.22 58.03 17.83
C ILE A 616 0.32 56.70 18.38
N GLY A 617 1.54 56.34 18.00
CA GLY A 617 2.22 55.14 18.50
C GLY A 617 3.07 55.44 19.74
N ARG A 618 3.43 54.38 20.47
CA ARG A 618 4.17 54.42 21.74
C ARG A 618 5.34 53.44 21.72
N PRO A 619 6.31 53.56 22.64
CA PRO A 619 7.29 52.49 22.84
C PRO A 619 6.60 51.14 23.06
N GLN A 620 7.19 50.07 22.50
CA GLN A 620 6.67 48.70 22.54
C GLN A 620 5.27 48.51 21.91
N SER A 621 4.95 49.28 20.87
CA SER A 621 3.75 49.05 20.04
C SER A 621 4.04 48.07 18.90
N ASP A 622 3.03 47.74 18.11
CA ASP A 622 3.14 47.04 16.81
C ASP A 622 4.05 47.74 15.77
N ALA A 623 4.46 49.01 16.00
CA ALA A 623 5.49 49.70 15.21
C ALA A 623 6.92 49.58 15.78
N SER A 624 7.11 48.88 16.90
CA SER A 624 8.41 48.66 17.55
C SER A 624 9.24 47.56 16.89
N GLY A 625 10.51 47.43 17.28
CA GLY A 625 11.41 46.36 16.83
C GLY A 625 12.04 46.60 15.45
N ASP A 626 12.40 45.52 14.76
CA ASP A 626 13.12 45.60 13.49
C ASP A 626 12.23 46.15 12.36
N MET A 627 12.54 47.37 11.91
CA MET A 627 11.81 48.12 10.88
C MET A 627 11.73 47.45 9.52
N SER A 628 12.55 46.43 9.27
CA SER A 628 12.49 45.63 8.04
C SER A 628 11.61 44.38 8.16
N CYS A 629 11.05 44.12 9.35
CA CYS A 629 10.16 42.99 9.60
C CYS A 629 8.75 43.24 9.03
N ILE A 630 8.15 42.24 8.40
CA ILE A 630 6.77 42.28 7.88
C ILE A 630 5.75 42.56 8.99
N MET A 631 6.06 42.17 10.23
CA MET A 631 5.16 42.34 11.39
C MET A 631 5.19 43.75 12.00
N VAL A 632 6.01 44.67 11.47
CA VAL A 632 6.11 46.06 11.96
C VAL A 632 5.19 46.98 11.19
N TYR A 633 4.37 47.73 11.93
CA TYR A 633 3.45 48.72 11.40
C TYR A 633 4.17 50.01 11.03
N THR A 634 4.84 49.99 9.88
CA THR A 634 5.68 51.10 9.40
C THR A 634 4.90 52.32 8.91
N THR A 635 3.65 52.14 8.47
CA THR A 635 2.82 53.20 7.84
C THR A 635 1.56 53.56 8.63
N TYR A 636 1.29 52.86 9.73
CA TYR A 636 0.05 53.01 10.50
C TYR A 636 0.00 54.28 11.36
N TYR A 637 1.13 54.68 11.95
CA TYR A 637 1.22 55.83 12.85
C TYR A 637 1.75 57.07 12.15
N GLN A 638 1.01 58.17 12.27
CA GLN A 638 1.47 59.49 11.82
C GLN A 638 2.34 60.18 12.89
N TRP A 639 2.21 59.77 14.16
CA TRP A 639 2.91 60.39 15.28
C TRP A 639 3.49 59.36 16.25
N PHE A 640 4.65 59.68 16.81
CA PHE A 640 5.23 59.02 17.97
C PHE A 640 5.15 59.94 19.21
N ILE A 641 4.75 59.39 20.36
CA ILE A 641 4.74 60.14 21.63
C ILE A 641 5.93 59.78 22.52
N ASP A 642 6.69 60.80 22.90
CA ASP A 642 7.82 60.73 23.83
C ASP A 642 7.49 61.49 25.13
N LEU A 643 7.53 60.78 26.26
CA LEU A 643 7.24 61.34 27.58
C LEU A 643 8.56 61.69 28.27
N LYS A 644 8.87 62.99 28.36
CA LYS A 644 10.13 63.45 28.97
C LYS A 644 10.01 63.62 30.49
N PRO A 645 11.13 63.50 31.24
CA PRO A 645 11.19 63.83 32.66
C PRO A 645 10.65 65.24 32.95
N GLY A 646 9.84 65.39 34.00
CA GLY A 646 9.18 66.67 34.32
C GLY A 646 7.80 66.88 33.67
N VAL A 647 7.18 65.81 33.17
CA VAL A 647 5.81 65.80 32.60
C VAL A 647 5.71 66.70 31.35
N GLN A 648 6.64 66.56 30.41
CA GLN A 648 6.50 67.15 29.06
C GLN A 648 6.12 66.05 28.06
N VAL A 649 5.28 66.40 27.10
CA VAL A 649 4.84 65.48 26.03
C VAL A 649 5.37 65.99 24.70
N HIS A 650 6.12 65.15 24.00
CA HIS A 650 6.65 65.46 22.67
C HIS A 650 5.99 64.55 21.65
N TYR A 651 5.42 65.13 20.59
CA TYR A 651 4.91 64.42 19.43
C TYR A 651 5.89 64.57 18.29
N HIS A 652 6.34 63.46 17.73
CA HIS A 652 7.22 63.45 16.57
C HIS A 652 6.46 62.91 15.37
N SER A 653 6.34 63.70 14.31
CA SER A 653 5.72 63.26 13.06
C SER A 653 6.59 62.16 12.44
N MET A 654 5.94 61.11 11.95
CA MET A 654 6.60 59.97 11.32
C MET A 654 6.73 60.19 9.81
N PRO A 655 7.90 59.93 9.21
CA PRO A 655 8.01 59.90 7.75
C PRO A 655 7.22 58.71 7.17
N TYR A 656 6.91 58.76 5.88
CA TYR A 656 6.52 57.56 5.14
C TYR A 656 7.70 56.58 5.11
N LEU A 657 7.47 55.34 5.53
CA LEU A 657 8.49 54.31 5.65
C LEU A 657 8.21 53.16 4.69
N PRO A 658 9.24 52.50 4.14
CA PRO A 658 9.04 51.33 3.29
C PRO A 658 8.52 50.15 4.12
N TYR A 659 7.72 49.29 3.51
CA TYR A 659 7.27 48.06 4.13
C TYR A 659 8.41 47.09 4.41
N GLY A 660 8.30 46.38 5.54
CA GLY A 660 9.17 45.27 5.87
C GLY A 660 9.07 44.13 4.86
N LYS A 661 10.21 43.47 4.60
CA LYS A 661 10.33 42.38 3.61
C LYS A 661 10.92 41.09 4.17
N LYS A 662 11.25 41.05 5.46
CA LYS A 662 11.83 39.88 6.13
C LYS A 662 11.08 39.58 7.42
N LEU A 663 11.44 38.48 8.09
CA LEU A 663 11.09 38.24 9.49
C LEU A 663 12.29 38.54 10.38
N CYS A 664 12.05 39.21 11.50
CA CYS A 664 13.10 39.49 12.46
C CYS A 664 13.51 38.23 13.22
N THR A 665 14.78 38.18 13.63
CA THR A 665 15.37 37.09 14.46
C THR A 665 15.70 37.56 15.88
N SER A 666 15.27 38.77 16.25
CA SER A 666 15.39 39.34 17.59
C SER A 666 14.29 40.37 17.83
N ALA A 667 14.10 40.77 19.08
CA ALA A 667 13.20 41.86 19.47
C ALA A 667 13.81 43.26 19.26
N THR A 668 15.11 43.35 18.95
CA THR A 668 15.84 44.62 18.93
C THR A 668 15.34 45.58 17.86
N GLY A 669 15.16 46.84 18.24
CA GLY A 669 14.81 47.94 17.37
C GLY A 669 15.91 48.23 16.33
N THR A 670 15.52 48.45 15.08
CA THR A 670 16.44 48.86 14.00
C THR A 670 15.95 50.14 13.32
N GLY A 671 16.79 50.78 12.49
CA GLY A 671 16.40 52.00 11.79
C GLY A 671 15.98 53.12 12.76
N LEU A 672 14.77 53.64 12.60
CA LEU A 672 14.22 54.63 13.54
C LEU A 672 14.12 54.10 14.97
N ASN A 673 13.86 52.80 15.15
CA ASN A 673 13.72 52.18 16.46
C ASN A 673 15.05 51.83 17.14
N ALA A 674 16.19 52.08 16.49
CA ALA A 674 17.50 51.71 17.03
C ALA A 674 17.84 52.48 18.32
N ASN A 675 18.51 51.78 19.25
CA ASN A 675 18.92 52.32 20.55
C ASN A 675 17.76 52.86 21.41
N GLY A 676 16.58 52.24 21.31
CA GLY A 676 15.40 52.65 22.08
C GLY A 676 14.79 53.98 21.66
N LYS A 677 15.12 54.48 20.46
CA LYS A 677 14.49 55.67 19.89
C LYS A 677 13.10 55.35 19.35
N TYR A 678 12.23 56.37 19.31
CA TYR A 678 10.85 56.24 18.85
C TYR A 678 10.14 55.05 19.53
N PHE A 679 9.66 54.08 18.75
CA PHE A 679 8.94 52.94 19.29
C PHE A 679 9.86 51.91 19.97
N GLY A 680 11.18 52.00 19.78
CA GLY A 680 12.18 51.17 20.47
C GLY A 680 12.11 49.68 20.14
N ASP A 681 12.63 48.84 21.03
CA ASP A 681 12.56 47.38 20.92
C ASP A 681 11.10 46.87 20.95
N ALA A 682 10.86 45.72 20.33
CA ALA A 682 9.57 45.04 20.41
C ALA A 682 9.18 44.74 21.87
N GLU A 683 7.88 44.64 22.13
CA GLU A 683 7.34 44.28 23.44
C GLU A 683 7.94 42.96 23.94
N ARG A 684 8.03 42.79 25.26
CA ARG A 684 8.58 41.58 25.86
C ARG A 684 7.78 40.35 25.41
N GLY A 685 8.47 39.40 24.76
CA GLY A 685 7.85 38.19 24.21
C GLY A 685 7.36 38.33 22.76
N ALA A 686 7.45 39.54 22.20
CA ALA A 686 7.23 39.84 20.79
C ALA A 686 8.56 39.98 20.02
N GLY A 687 8.46 40.13 18.70
CA GLY A 687 9.63 40.08 17.80
C GLY A 687 10.23 38.67 17.70
N ASN A 688 11.43 38.53 17.13
CA ASN A 688 11.97 37.23 16.74
C ASN A 688 10.95 36.37 15.94
N CYS A 689 10.22 37.02 15.03
CA CYS A 689 9.07 36.47 14.33
C CYS A 689 9.37 35.15 13.61
N LEU A 690 10.59 34.98 13.10
CA LEU A 690 10.98 33.77 12.37
C LEU A 690 10.91 32.51 13.25
N SER A 691 11.29 32.60 14.53
CA SER A 691 11.21 31.46 15.46
C SER A 691 9.78 31.15 15.92
N GLN A 692 8.82 32.06 15.69
CA GLN A 692 7.45 31.89 16.14
C GLN A 692 6.65 30.95 15.24
N ILE A 693 7.02 30.88 13.94
CA ILE A 693 6.32 30.11 12.90
C ILE A 693 5.99 28.70 13.37
N SER A 694 4.73 28.32 13.25
CA SER A 694 4.19 26.99 13.54
C SER A 694 3.17 26.61 12.47
N VAL A 695 3.44 25.56 11.71
CA VAL A 695 2.58 25.09 10.60
C VAL A 695 1.83 23.82 10.96
N LYS A 696 2.51 22.89 11.65
CA LYS A 696 1.94 21.64 12.16
C LYS A 696 0.73 21.87 13.08
N SER A 697 -0.34 21.10 12.85
CA SER A 697 -1.68 21.34 13.43
C SER A 697 -2.15 20.38 14.53
N TYR A 698 -1.52 19.21 14.67
CA TYR A 698 -1.95 18.13 15.56
C TYR A 698 -1.07 17.96 16.79
#